data_AF-A0A835DB32-F1
#
_entry.id   AF-A0A835DB32-F1
#
_cell.length_a   1.000
_cell.length_b   1.000
_cell.length_c   1.000
_cell.angle_alpha   90.00
_cell.angle_beta   90.00
_cell.angle_gamma   90.00
#
_symmetry.space_group_name_H-M   'P 1'
#
loop_
_entity.id
_entity.type
_entity.pdbx_description
1 polymer ?
#
loop_
_entity_poly.entity_id
_entity_poly.type
_entity_poly.pdbx_seq_one_letter_code
_entity_poly.pdbx_strand_id
1 'polypeptide(L)'
;MAVEPVNLNEFQELARQALPKMYYDYFTGGAEDEYTLRENVEAFRRIRFQPRVLLDVSRINMSTTILGYNISAPIMIAPTAMHKLAHPEGEVATARAAAACNTIMVLSFMSSCTVEEVTSCCDAIRFFQLYVYKRRDISAQLVQRAEKNGFKAIVLTADTPKLGRREADIKNKMVSPQLKNFEGLLSTKVVSEKGSNLEAFAAGTFDASLSWKDIEWLKSITNLPILIKGVLTAEDAVRAVEVGVAGVIVSNHGARQLDYVPATISALEEVVQAIGGKVPVLFDGGVRRGTDVFKALALGAKAVLVGRPVIYGLAAKGEYGARRVMEMLRDELELTMALSGCPDVKDITRSHVRTELQDQFFKQDTLQSPAFKIVNDCGLSGSLMLEICKNLSASLITAKMAVEPVNLNEFQELARQALPKMYYDFITGGAEDEYTLRENVEAFRRITFQPRVVVDVSRINLSTTVLGYNISMPIMVAPTSMHKLAHPEGEVATARAAAACNTIMVLSFSSSCAVEEVASCCSAIRFYQLYVYKRRDISAQLVQRAEKNGFKAIVLTADTPKLGRREADIKNKLVLPQLKNLEGLLSTKVVSEKGSNLEAFAAAMHDASLSWKDIEWLKSITNLPILIKGVLTAEDAVRAVEVGVAGVIVSNHGARQLDYVPATISVLEEVVQAIGGKVPVLFDGGVRRGTDVFKALALGAKAVLVGRPVIYGLAAKGEYGARRVIEMLRDELEVTMALSGCASVKDITRSHVRTNRERLPSLL
;
A
#
# COMPACT_ATOMS: atom_id res chain seq x y z
N MET A 1 23.42 -14.46 -12.50
CA MET A 1 21.98 -14.82 -12.49
C MET A 1 21.18 -13.52 -12.56
N ALA A 2 20.05 -13.49 -13.25
CA ALA A 2 19.12 -12.35 -13.14
C ALA A 2 18.45 -12.35 -11.75
N VAL A 3 18.13 -11.18 -11.22
CA VAL A 3 17.38 -11.04 -9.96
C VAL A 3 15.93 -11.53 -10.18
N GLU A 4 15.33 -12.17 -9.17
CA GLU A 4 13.90 -12.53 -9.25
C GLU A 4 13.05 -11.25 -9.08
N PRO A 5 12.03 -11.01 -9.93
CA PRO A 5 11.09 -9.92 -9.74
C PRO A 5 10.46 -9.96 -8.36
N VAL A 6 10.48 -8.85 -7.63
CA VAL A 6 9.83 -8.74 -6.31
C VAL A 6 8.41 -8.18 -6.41
N ASN A 7 8.06 -7.59 -7.56
CA ASN A 7 6.80 -6.89 -7.78
C ASN A 7 6.30 -7.04 -9.24
N LEU A 8 5.01 -6.75 -9.50
CA LEU A 8 4.41 -6.93 -10.85
C LEU A 8 4.85 -5.93 -11.93
N ASN A 9 5.35 -4.75 -11.55
CA ASN A 9 5.86 -3.77 -12.51
C ASN A 9 7.20 -4.24 -13.13
N GLU A 10 7.98 -5.02 -12.39
CA GLU A 10 9.20 -5.67 -12.91
C GLU A 10 8.87 -6.78 -13.91
N PHE A 11 7.74 -7.48 -13.76
CA PHE A 11 7.23 -8.38 -14.81
C PHE A 11 6.81 -7.61 -16.06
N GLN A 12 6.20 -6.43 -15.93
CA GLN A 12 5.88 -5.57 -17.09
C GLN A 12 7.15 -5.12 -17.84
N GLU A 13 8.20 -4.75 -17.11
CA GLU A 13 9.50 -4.39 -17.72
C GLU A 13 10.18 -5.59 -18.40
N LEU A 14 10.17 -6.78 -17.79
CA LEU A 14 10.67 -7.99 -18.44
C LEU A 14 9.86 -8.34 -19.71
N ALA A 15 8.54 -8.18 -19.69
CA ALA A 15 7.71 -8.36 -20.88
C ALA A 15 8.02 -7.33 -21.98
N ARG A 16 8.36 -6.08 -21.62
CA ARG A 16 8.82 -5.04 -22.55
C ARG A 16 10.16 -5.36 -23.21
N GLN A 17 11.01 -6.14 -22.53
CA GLN A 17 12.29 -6.63 -23.05
C GLN A 17 12.15 -7.91 -23.89
N ALA A 18 11.20 -8.79 -23.54
CA ALA A 18 11.01 -10.08 -24.19
C ALA A 18 10.16 -10.02 -25.47
N LEU A 19 9.20 -9.08 -25.57
CA LEU A 19 8.22 -9.05 -26.66
C LEU A 19 8.63 -8.11 -27.82
N PRO A 20 8.33 -8.47 -29.08
CA PRO A 20 8.32 -7.53 -30.19
C PRO A 20 7.40 -6.34 -29.89
N LYS A 21 7.82 -5.12 -30.24
CA LYS A 21 7.09 -3.88 -29.89
C LYS A 21 5.59 -3.95 -30.23
N MET A 22 5.22 -4.45 -31.40
CA MET A 22 3.82 -4.62 -31.81
C MET A 22 2.99 -5.41 -30.79
N TYR A 23 3.53 -6.49 -30.23
CA TYR A 23 2.82 -7.35 -29.30
C TYR A 23 2.82 -6.77 -27.88
N TYR A 24 3.92 -6.16 -27.44
CA TYR A 24 3.96 -5.41 -26.17
C TYR A 24 2.94 -4.27 -26.18
N ASP A 25 2.96 -3.44 -27.22
CA ASP A 25 2.03 -2.33 -27.44
C ASP A 25 0.57 -2.82 -27.44
N TYR A 26 0.28 -3.90 -28.17
CA TYR A 26 -1.06 -4.52 -28.21
C TYR A 26 -1.55 -4.94 -26.82
N PHE A 27 -0.70 -5.54 -25.97
CA PHE A 27 -1.08 -5.96 -24.62
C PHE A 27 -1.15 -4.79 -23.62
N THR A 28 -0.18 -3.87 -23.64
CA THR A 28 -0.12 -2.77 -22.66
C THR A 28 -1.15 -1.68 -22.95
N GLY A 29 -1.38 -1.34 -24.22
CA GLY A 29 -2.08 -0.12 -24.63
C GLY A 29 -3.56 -0.06 -24.25
N GLY A 30 -4.09 1.15 -24.24
CA GLY A 30 -5.48 1.48 -24.00
C GLY A 30 -6.22 1.97 -25.25
N ALA A 31 -7.42 2.50 -25.04
CA ALA A 31 -8.11 3.31 -26.03
C ALA A 31 -7.59 4.77 -26.01
N GLU A 32 -7.54 5.38 -27.19
CA GLU A 32 -7.38 6.82 -27.41
C GLU A 32 -6.27 7.51 -26.60
N ASP A 33 -6.58 8.44 -25.72
CA ASP A 33 -5.58 9.19 -24.94
C ASP A 33 -5.04 8.43 -23.71
N GLU A 34 -5.50 7.18 -23.51
CA GLU A 34 -5.18 6.28 -22.41
C GLU A 34 -5.49 6.89 -21.02
N TYR A 35 -6.47 7.79 -20.93
CA TYR A 35 -6.84 8.47 -19.67
C TYR A 35 -7.31 7.48 -18.61
N THR A 36 -8.32 6.67 -18.93
CA THR A 36 -8.86 5.63 -18.06
C THR A 36 -7.85 4.51 -17.80
N LEU A 37 -6.84 4.33 -18.66
CA LEU A 37 -5.76 3.36 -18.43
C LEU A 37 -4.85 3.79 -17.27
N ARG A 38 -4.48 5.08 -17.23
CA ARG A 38 -3.74 5.67 -16.11
C ARG A 38 -4.60 5.73 -14.86
N GLU A 39 -5.81 6.26 -14.99
CA GLU A 39 -6.75 6.50 -13.88
C GLU A 39 -7.22 5.19 -13.21
N ASN A 40 -7.33 4.09 -13.94
CA ASN A 40 -7.52 2.75 -13.37
C ASN A 40 -6.46 2.35 -12.32
N VAL A 41 -5.24 2.87 -12.42
CA VAL A 41 -4.14 2.59 -11.46
C VAL A 41 -4.08 3.67 -10.37
N GLU A 42 -4.21 4.95 -10.76
CA GLU A 42 -4.15 6.06 -9.79
C GLU A 42 -5.32 6.08 -8.81
N ALA A 43 -6.53 5.67 -9.22
CA ALA A 43 -7.71 5.62 -8.34
C ALA A 43 -7.51 4.69 -7.13
N PHE A 44 -6.75 3.60 -7.25
CA PHE A 44 -6.41 2.73 -6.12
C PHE A 44 -5.55 3.44 -5.06
N ARG A 45 -4.72 4.42 -5.45
CA ARG A 45 -3.85 5.16 -4.51
C ARG A 45 -4.62 6.15 -3.63
N ARG A 46 -5.76 6.63 -4.12
CA ARG A 46 -6.63 7.60 -3.43
C ARG A 46 -7.52 6.94 -2.37
N ILE A 47 -7.63 5.61 -2.39
CA ILE A 47 -8.27 4.78 -1.36
C ILE A 47 -7.25 4.45 -0.27
N ARG A 48 -7.52 4.88 0.97
CA ARG A 48 -6.60 4.77 2.11
C ARG A 48 -7.09 3.73 3.12
N PHE A 49 -6.18 2.94 3.71
CA PHE A 49 -6.53 1.89 4.67
C PHE A 49 -6.83 2.41 6.08
N GLN A 50 -7.72 1.70 6.79
CA GLN A 50 -7.96 1.81 8.23
C GLN A 50 -7.67 0.46 8.91
N PRO A 51 -6.39 0.15 9.20
CA PRO A 51 -6.03 -1.13 9.80
C PRO A 51 -6.51 -1.23 11.25
N ARG A 52 -6.85 -2.45 11.67
CA ARG A 52 -7.13 -2.81 13.07
C ARG A 52 -5.91 -3.44 13.71
N VAL A 53 -5.50 -2.96 14.89
CA VAL A 53 -4.38 -3.56 15.63
C VAL A 53 -4.86 -4.49 16.75
N LEU A 54 -3.97 -5.41 17.16
CA LEU A 54 -4.21 -6.40 18.24
C LEU A 54 -5.44 -7.30 17.99
N LEU A 55 -5.56 -7.79 16.75
CA LEU A 55 -6.43 -8.90 16.35
C LEU A 55 -5.57 -10.11 15.97
N ASP A 56 -6.05 -11.32 16.28
CA ASP A 56 -5.34 -12.57 15.94
C ASP A 56 -5.36 -12.80 14.43
N VAL A 57 -4.18 -12.71 13.82
CA VAL A 57 -3.90 -12.95 12.40
C VAL A 57 -2.86 -14.06 12.22
N SER A 58 -2.74 -14.96 13.21
CA SER A 58 -1.84 -16.12 13.17
C SER A 58 -2.21 -17.17 12.12
N ARG A 59 -3.46 -17.13 11.63
CA ARG A 59 -3.97 -17.90 10.50
C ARG A 59 -4.76 -16.97 9.60
N ILE A 60 -4.37 -16.89 8.32
CA ILE A 60 -5.11 -16.14 7.30
C ILE A 60 -5.88 -17.12 6.41
N ASN A 61 -7.20 -16.93 6.29
CA ASN A 61 -8.07 -17.64 5.37
C ASN A 61 -8.45 -16.73 4.19
N MET A 62 -7.77 -16.89 3.06
CA MET A 62 -8.15 -16.23 1.79
C MET A 62 -9.18 -17.03 0.97
N SER A 63 -9.52 -18.26 1.37
CA SER A 63 -10.35 -19.13 0.52
C SER A 63 -11.78 -18.61 0.38
N THR A 64 -12.33 -18.70 -0.83
CA THR A 64 -13.68 -18.20 -1.13
C THR A 64 -14.35 -19.01 -2.23
N THR A 65 -15.66 -18.82 -2.42
CA THR A 65 -16.47 -19.49 -3.45
C THR A 65 -16.91 -18.53 -4.55
N ILE A 66 -16.76 -18.94 -5.80
CA ILE A 66 -17.30 -18.25 -6.98
C ILE A 66 -18.25 -19.22 -7.69
N LEU A 67 -19.55 -18.91 -7.71
CA LEU A 67 -20.61 -19.79 -8.25
C LEU A 67 -20.60 -21.21 -7.65
N GLY A 68 -20.22 -21.34 -6.38
CA GLY A 68 -20.08 -22.63 -5.68
C GLY A 68 -18.71 -23.29 -5.82
N TYR A 69 -17.82 -22.82 -6.71
CA TYR A 69 -16.47 -23.35 -6.86
C TYR A 69 -15.49 -22.70 -5.88
N ASN A 70 -14.79 -23.51 -5.09
CA ASN A 70 -13.75 -23.05 -4.17
C ASN A 70 -12.51 -22.56 -4.94
N ILE A 71 -11.94 -21.44 -4.51
CA ILE A 71 -10.62 -20.93 -4.96
C ILE A 71 -9.76 -20.55 -3.75
N SER A 72 -8.43 -20.66 -3.89
CA SER A 72 -7.47 -20.48 -2.79
C SER A 72 -7.40 -19.03 -2.25
N ALA A 73 -7.65 -18.07 -3.12
CA ALA A 73 -7.70 -16.63 -2.87
C ALA A 73 -8.68 -15.97 -3.85
N PRO A 74 -9.25 -14.80 -3.54
CA PRO A 74 -10.25 -14.11 -4.36
C PRO A 74 -9.64 -13.41 -5.61
N ILE A 75 -8.77 -14.12 -6.34
CA ILE A 75 -7.93 -13.61 -7.43
C ILE A 75 -8.00 -14.60 -8.60
N MET A 76 -8.74 -14.24 -9.64
CA MET A 76 -8.98 -15.02 -10.86
C MET A 76 -8.13 -14.50 -12.03
N ILE A 77 -7.99 -15.27 -13.10
CA ILE A 77 -7.34 -14.80 -14.34
C ILE A 77 -8.40 -14.23 -15.30
N ALA A 78 -8.21 -12.98 -15.74
CA ALA A 78 -9.13 -12.26 -16.62
C ALA A 78 -9.04 -12.76 -18.08
N PRO A 79 -10.14 -12.65 -18.85
CA PRO A 79 -10.11 -13.01 -20.26
C PRO A 79 -9.19 -12.06 -21.02
N THR A 80 -8.08 -12.62 -21.49
CA THR A 80 -7.11 -11.96 -22.35
C THR A 80 -6.98 -12.79 -23.63
N ALA A 81 -6.67 -12.13 -24.74
CA ALA A 81 -6.75 -12.71 -26.08
C ALA A 81 -5.35 -12.96 -26.64
N MET A 82 -5.22 -14.04 -27.40
CA MET A 82 -4.03 -14.36 -28.20
C MET A 82 -2.72 -14.53 -27.41
N HIS A 83 -2.73 -15.40 -26.39
CA HIS A 83 -1.56 -15.60 -25.50
C HIS A 83 -0.32 -16.13 -26.24
N LYS A 84 -0.45 -16.74 -27.42
CA LYS A 84 0.70 -17.15 -28.25
C LYS A 84 1.50 -15.98 -28.86
N LEU A 85 0.99 -14.75 -28.77
CA LEU A 85 1.79 -13.53 -29.01
C LEU A 85 2.75 -13.22 -27.84
N ALA A 86 2.52 -13.81 -26.66
CA ALA A 86 3.34 -13.63 -25.47
C ALA A 86 4.31 -14.81 -25.23
N HIS A 87 3.83 -16.06 -25.38
CA HIS A 87 4.65 -17.27 -25.19
C HIS A 87 4.13 -18.42 -26.06
N PRO A 88 4.96 -19.28 -26.68
CA PRO A 88 4.51 -20.31 -27.63
C PRO A 88 3.44 -21.28 -27.11
N GLU A 89 3.45 -21.59 -25.81
CA GLU A 89 2.44 -22.44 -25.16
C GLU A 89 1.07 -21.75 -24.99
N GLY A 90 1.03 -20.42 -25.02
CA GLY A 90 -0.18 -19.61 -24.94
C GLY A 90 -1.08 -19.92 -23.74
N GLU A 91 -2.37 -20.05 -24.00
CA GLU A 91 -3.43 -20.21 -23.01
C GLU A 91 -3.29 -21.51 -22.19
N VAL A 92 -2.56 -22.52 -22.69
CA VAL A 92 -2.27 -23.78 -21.98
C VAL A 92 -1.29 -23.60 -20.83
N ALA A 93 -0.30 -22.71 -20.97
CA ALA A 93 0.56 -22.32 -19.85
C ALA A 93 -0.22 -21.53 -18.79
N THR A 94 -1.14 -20.64 -19.22
CA THR A 94 -1.99 -19.90 -18.27
C THR A 94 -2.99 -20.80 -17.54
N ALA A 95 -3.55 -21.82 -18.20
CA ALA A 95 -4.45 -22.78 -17.55
C ALA A 95 -3.72 -23.65 -16.51
N ARG A 96 -2.50 -24.12 -16.81
CA ARG A 96 -1.67 -24.83 -15.82
C ARG A 96 -1.29 -23.95 -14.64
N ALA A 97 -0.95 -22.68 -14.87
CA ALA A 97 -0.74 -21.70 -13.79
C ALA A 97 -2.00 -21.51 -12.92
N ALA A 98 -3.20 -21.44 -13.53
CA ALA A 98 -4.46 -21.34 -12.78
C ALA A 98 -4.74 -22.58 -11.90
N ALA A 99 -4.51 -23.78 -12.43
CA ALA A 99 -4.61 -25.04 -11.67
C ALA A 99 -3.61 -25.07 -10.49
N ALA A 100 -2.35 -24.72 -10.75
CA ALA A 100 -1.29 -24.70 -9.73
C ALA A 100 -1.55 -23.67 -8.61
N CYS A 101 -2.26 -22.57 -8.90
CA CYS A 101 -2.72 -21.61 -7.90
C CYS A 101 -4.08 -21.95 -7.27
N ASN A 102 -4.76 -23.03 -7.72
CA ASN A 102 -6.15 -23.36 -7.39
C ASN A 102 -7.10 -22.14 -7.53
N THR A 103 -7.19 -21.61 -8.75
CA THR A 103 -8.08 -20.50 -9.10
C THR A 103 -8.70 -20.66 -10.49
N ILE A 104 -9.69 -19.82 -10.81
CA ILE A 104 -10.46 -19.86 -12.05
C ILE A 104 -9.71 -19.09 -13.16
N MET A 105 -9.58 -19.71 -14.32
CA MET A 105 -9.22 -19.02 -15.57
C MET A 105 -10.48 -18.66 -16.35
N VAL A 106 -10.66 -17.39 -16.69
CA VAL A 106 -11.63 -16.99 -17.72
C VAL A 106 -10.91 -17.02 -19.08
N LEU A 107 -11.18 -18.03 -19.89
CA LEU A 107 -10.62 -18.15 -21.24
C LEU A 107 -11.38 -17.20 -22.18
N SER A 108 -10.68 -16.38 -22.97
CA SER A 108 -11.32 -15.73 -24.11
C SER A 108 -11.55 -16.77 -25.21
N PHE A 109 -12.78 -16.93 -25.72
CA PHE A 109 -13.00 -16.32 -27.01
C PHE A 109 -11.89 -16.45 -28.09
N MET A 110 -11.07 -15.39 -28.14
CA MET A 110 -9.97 -15.18 -29.07
C MET A 110 -8.68 -15.88 -28.63
N SER A 111 -8.82 -17.08 -28.08
CA SER A 111 -7.71 -17.95 -27.68
C SER A 111 -6.91 -18.43 -28.89
N SER A 112 -5.58 -18.42 -28.76
CA SER A 112 -4.65 -19.05 -29.70
C SER A 112 -4.47 -20.57 -29.49
N CYS A 113 -5.09 -21.12 -28.44
CA CYS A 113 -5.38 -22.54 -28.29
C CYS A 113 -6.87 -22.83 -28.50
N THR A 114 -7.26 -24.07 -28.82
CA THR A 114 -8.69 -24.46 -28.82
C THR A 114 -9.22 -24.64 -27.39
N VAL A 115 -10.56 -24.67 -27.27
CA VAL A 115 -11.25 -25.10 -26.04
C VAL A 115 -10.67 -26.43 -25.50
N GLU A 116 -10.47 -27.42 -26.37
CA GLU A 116 -9.97 -28.76 -26.04
C GLU A 116 -8.49 -28.78 -25.65
N GLU A 117 -7.63 -28.03 -26.36
CA GLU A 117 -6.22 -27.85 -25.99
C GLU A 117 -6.11 -27.26 -24.56
N VAL A 118 -6.98 -26.30 -24.24
CA VAL A 118 -7.00 -25.63 -22.93
C VAL A 118 -7.62 -26.49 -21.83
N THR A 119 -8.56 -27.40 -22.11
CA THR A 119 -9.15 -28.28 -21.08
C THR A 119 -8.32 -29.53 -20.80
N SER A 120 -7.75 -30.15 -21.82
CA SER A 120 -6.95 -31.37 -21.68
C SER A 120 -5.63 -31.20 -20.92
N CYS A 121 -5.13 -29.98 -20.75
CA CYS A 121 -3.79 -29.75 -20.17
C CYS A 121 -3.70 -29.77 -18.63
N CYS A 122 -4.82 -29.65 -17.89
CA CYS A 122 -4.87 -29.65 -16.42
C CYS A 122 -6.31 -29.66 -15.88
N ASP A 123 -6.49 -29.93 -14.58
CA ASP A 123 -7.78 -29.77 -13.90
C ASP A 123 -7.92 -28.35 -13.30
N ALA A 124 -8.10 -27.35 -14.16
CA ALA A 124 -8.45 -25.98 -13.76
C ALA A 124 -9.96 -25.75 -13.87
N ILE A 125 -10.55 -25.01 -12.93
CA ILE A 125 -11.89 -24.46 -13.10
C ILE A 125 -11.82 -23.36 -14.16
N ARG A 126 -12.69 -23.40 -15.16
CA ARG A 126 -12.64 -22.50 -16.32
C ARG A 126 -14.00 -21.88 -16.63
N PHE A 127 -14.02 -20.57 -16.86
CA PHE A 127 -15.17 -19.84 -17.42
C PHE A 127 -14.83 -19.41 -18.86
N PHE A 128 -15.84 -19.26 -19.72
CA PHE A 128 -15.64 -18.93 -21.14
C PHE A 128 -16.16 -17.53 -21.45
N GLN A 129 -15.28 -16.60 -21.78
CA GLN A 129 -15.65 -15.25 -22.19
C GLN A 129 -16.10 -15.24 -23.65
N LEU A 130 -17.25 -14.62 -23.89
CA LEU A 130 -17.95 -14.56 -25.18
C LEU A 130 -18.18 -13.10 -25.60
N TYR A 131 -17.97 -12.83 -26.89
CA TYR A 131 -18.68 -11.75 -27.61
C TYR A 131 -19.68 -12.38 -28.58
N VAL A 132 -20.77 -11.67 -28.87
CA VAL A 132 -21.81 -12.15 -29.78
C VAL A 132 -21.51 -11.66 -31.20
N TYR A 133 -21.44 -12.61 -32.13
CA TYR A 133 -21.27 -12.31 -33.55
C TYR A 133 -22.61 -12.12 -34.26
N LYS A 134 -22.57 -11.37 -35.37
CA LYS A 134 -23.69 -11.25 -36.32
C LYS A 134 -24.17 -12.64 -36.75
N ARG A 135 -23.22 -13.55 -36.98
CA ARG A 135 -23.44 -15.00 -37.05
C ARG A 135 -23.62 -15.61 -35.65
N ARG A 136 -24.86 -15.53 -35.14
CA ARG A 136 -25.29 -16.15 -33.87
C ARG A 136 -24.97 -17.65 -33.83
N ASP A 137 -24.97 -18.33 -34.97
CA ASP A 137 -24.65 -19.76 -35.11
C ASP A 137 -23.19 -20.09 -34.72
N ILE A 138 -22.24 -19.18 -34.96
CA ILE A 138 -20.84 -19.35 -34.53
C ILE A 138 -20.74 -19.15 -33.02
N SER A 139 -21.39 -18.12 -32.47
CA SER A 139 -21.43 -17.90 -31.01
C SER A 139 -22.09 -19.08 -30.28
N ALA A 140 -23.17 -19.64 -30.83
CA ALA A 140 -23.83 -20.81 -30.26
C ALA A 140 -22.94 -22.07 -30.25
N GLN A 141 -22.27 -22.36 -31.38
CA GLN A 141 -21.33 -23.48 -31.45
C GLN A 141 -20.17 -23.34 -30.47
N LEU A 142 -19.61 -22.14 -30.27
CA LEU A 142 -18.54 -21.90 -29.30
C LEU A 142 -19.01 -22.05 -27.85
N VAL A 143 -20.22 -21.59 -27.52
CA VAL A 143 -20.85 -21.79 -26.20
C VAL A 143 -21.08 -23.28 -25.91
N GLN A 144 -21.70 -24.00 -26.83
CA GLN A 144 -21.98 -25.44 -26.69
C GLN A 144 -20.69 -26.27 -26.64
N ARG A 145 -19.65 -25.87 -27.39
CA ARG A 145 -18.31 -26.46 -27.32
C ARG A 145 -17.68 -26.25 -25.93
N ALA A 146 -17.82 -25.07 -25.33
CA ALA A 146 -17.33 -24.80 -23.97
C ALA A 146 -18.09 -25.63 -22.91
N GLU A 147 -19.43 -25.67 -22.97
CA GLU A 147 -20.27 -26.46 -22.06
C GLU A 147 -19.95 -27.96 -22.15
N LYS A 148 -19.85 -28.52 -23.37
CA LYS A 148 -19.45 -29.92 -23.60
C LYS A 148 -18.03 -30.24 -23.09
N ASN A 149 -17.11 -29.27 -23.15
CA ASN A 149 -15.76 -29.39 -22.59
C ASN A 149 -15.68 -29.06 -21.09
N GLY A 150 -16.82 -28.94 -20.40
CA GLY A 150 -16.88 -28.85 -18.95
C GLY A 150 -16.54 -27.48 -18.36
N PHE A 151 -16.58 -26.41 -19.14
CA PHE A 151 -16.55 -25.03 -18.61
C PHE A 151 -17.74 -24.78 -17.67
N LYS A 152 -17.57 -23.87 -16.70
CA LYS A 152 -18.51 -23.72 -15.57
C LYS A 152 -19.36 -22.44 -15.57
N ALA A 153 -19.06 -21.49 -16.46
CA ALA A 153 -19.86 -20.28 -16.68
C ALA A 153 -19.52 -19.64 -18.03
N ILE A 154 -20.45 -18.85 -18.58
CA ILE A 154 -20.22 -17.95 -19.72
C ILE A 154 -20.05 -16.52 -19.20
N VAL A 155 -18.99 -15.84 -19.60
CA VAL A 155 -18.76 -14.41 -19.30
C VAL A 155 -19.07 -13.61 -20.56
N LEU A 156 -20.33 -13.20 -20.70
CA LEU A 156 -20.77 -12.36 -21.82
C LEU A 156 -20.20 -10.95 -21.67
N THR A 157 -19.54 -10.45 -22.71
CA THR A 157 -18.95 -9.11 -22.73
C THR A 157 -19.86 -8.13 -23.47
N ALA A 158 -20.34 -7.10 -22.75
CA ALA A 158 -21.29 -6.11 -23.26
C ALA A 158 -20.63 -4.80 -23.72
N ASP A 159 -19.47 -4.44 -23.16
CA ASP A 159 -18.74 -3.17 -23.39
C ASP A 159 -18.14 -2.99 -24.81
N THR A 160 -18.41 -3.92 -25.73
CA THR A 160 -17.76 -3.99 -27.06
C THR A 160 -18.77 -4.27 -28.20
N PRO A 161 -19.77 -3.39 -28.44
CA PRO A 161 -20.56 -3.42 -29.68
C PRO A 161 -19.71 -3.00 -30.91
N LYS A 162 -18.61 -2.27 -30.66
CA LYS A 162 -17.49 -2.00 -31.57
C LYS A 162 -16.19 -2.12 -30.78
N LEU A 163 -15.06 -2.38 -31.44
CA LEU A 163 -13.75 -2.37 -30.81
C LEU A 163 -13.35 -0.92 -30.45
N GLY A 164 -12.77 -0.71 -29.28
CA GLY A 164 -12.20 0.59 -28.89
C GLY A 164 -11.03 1.00 -29.78
N ARG A 165 -10.90 2.30 -30.05
CA ARG A 165 -9.89 2.86 -30.95
C ARG A 165 -8.51 2.89 -30.28
N ARG A 166 -7.66 1.92 -30.59
CA ARG A 166 -6.35 1.72 -29.95
C ARG A 166 -5.24 2.30 -30.84
N GLU A 167 -4.75 3.48 -30.49
CA GLU A 167 -3.72 4.23 -31.24
C GLU A 167 -2.50 3.38 -31.61
N ALA A 168 -2.00 2.56 -30.68
CA ALA A 168 -0.81 1.74 -30.88
C ALA A 168 -1.08 0.55 -31.83
N ASP A 169 -2.25 -0.09 -31.75
CA ASP A 169 -2.66 -1.15 -32.68
C ASP A 169 -2.74 -0.62 -34.13
N ILE A 170 -3.25 0.61 -34.29
CA ILE A 170 -3.35 1.32 -35.57
C ILE A 170 -1.96 1.66 -36.11
N LYS A 171 -1.11 2.30 -35.30
CA LYS A 171 0.25 2.72 -35.70
C LYS A 171 1.15 1.54 -36.06
N ASN A 172 1.03 0.41 -35.36
CA ASN A 172 1.78 -0.82 -35.64
C ASN A 172 1.13 -1.72 -36.72
N LYS A 173 -0.05 -1.35 -37.26
CA LYS A 173 -0.86 -2.19 -38.18
C LYS A 173 -1.12 -3.60 -37.65
N MET A 174 -1.52 -3.69 -36.37
CA MET A 174 -1.64 -4.94 -35.61
C MET A 174 -2.34 -6.05 -36.40
N VAL A 175 -1.69 -7.22 -36.47
CA VAL A 175 -2.13 -8.36 -37.29
C VAL A 175 -3.08 -9.25 -36.48
N SER A 176 -4.16 -9.71 -37.11
CA SER A 176 -5.00 -10.79 -36.58
C SER A 176 -4.53 -12.13 -37.18
N PRO A 177 -3.90 -13.03 -36.39
CA PRO A 177 -3.50 -14.35 -36.85
C PRO A 177 -4.73 -15.27 -37.04
N GLN A 178 -4.57 -16.40 -37.74
CA GLN A 178 -5.62 -17.42 -37.70
C GLN A 178 -5.63 -18.07 -36.32
N LEU A 179 -6.70 -17.84 -35.57
CA LEU A 179 -6.93 -18.40 -34.25
C LEU A 179 -7.49 -19.82 -34.38
N LYS A 180 -6.76 -20.81 -33.84
CA LYS A 180 -7.17 -22.23 -33.80
C LYS A 180 -8.60 -22.42 -33.31
N ASN A 181 -9.05 -21.61 -32.34
CA ASN A 181 -10.37 -21.76 -31.75
C ASN A 181 -11.53 -21.60 -32.76
N PHE A 182 -11.30 -20.90 -33.88
CA PHE A 182 -12.26 -20.68 -34.97
C PHE A 182 -11.96 -21.51 -36.23
N GLU A 183 -11.00 -22.42 -36.19
CA GLU A 183 -10.68 -23.31 -37.30
C GLU A 183 -11.90 -24.16 -37.68
N GLY A 184 -12.21 -24.23 -38.98
CA GLY A 184 -13.46 -24.80 -39.51
C GLY A 184 -14.71 -23.91 -39.38
N LEU A 185 -14.71 -22.86 -38.54
CA LEU A 185 -15.86 -21.97 -38.33
C LEU A 185 -15.74 -20.64 -39.10
N LEU A 186 -14.55 -20.01 -39.09
CA LEU A 186 -14.34 -18.66 -39.60
C LEU A 186 -12.85 -18.35 -39.86
N SER A 187 -12.56 -17.65 -40.97
CA SER A 187 -11.26 -16.98 -41.15
C SER A 187 -11.15 -15.81 -40.19
N THR A 188 -10.17 -15.86 -39.29
CA THR A 188 -9.82 -14.76 -38.37
C THR A 188 -8.69 -13.89 -38.95
N LYS A 189 -8.01 -14.35 -40.00
CA LYS A 189 -7.14 -13.51 -40.84
C LYS A 189 -7.98 -12.48 -41.60
N VAL A 190 -7.61 -11.21 -41.46
CA VAL A 190 -8.10 -10.07 -42.26
C VAL A 190 -6.88 -9.26 -42.70
N VAL A 191 -6.93 -8.74 -43.92
CA VAL A 191 -5.94 -7.79 -44.45
C VAL A 191 -6.67 -6.49 -44.78
N SER A 192 -6.30 -5.41 -44.11
CA SER A 192 -6.75 -4.05 -44.38
C SER A 192 -5.57 -3.20 -44.82
N GLU A 193 -5.76 -2.39 -45.85
CA GLU A 193 -4.78 -1.38 -46.28
C GLU A 193 -4.69 -0.20 -45.29
N LYS A 194 -5.68 -0.07 -44.40
CA LYS A 194 -5.85 1.06 -43.46
C LYS A 194 -6.13 0.56 -42.04
N GLY A 195 -5.44 1.13 -41.05
CA GLY A 195 -5.70 0.88 -39.63
C GLY A 195 -5.21 -0.48 -39.11
N SER A 196 -5.88 -1.00 -38.07
CA SER A 196 -5.58 -2.28 -37.45
C SER A 196 -6.36 -3.43 -38.10
N ASN A 197 -5.73 -4.57 -38.35
CA ASN A 197 -6.43 -5.74 -38.88
C ASN A 197 -7.37 -6.37 -37.85
N LEU A 198 -7.09 -6.19 -36.55
CA LEU A 198 -7.98 -6.62 -35.46
C LEU A 198 -9.26 -5.77 -35.39
N GLU A 199 -9.14 -4.47 -35.66
CA GLU A 199 -10.28 -3.53 -35.76
C GLU A 199 -11.17 -3.88 -36.97
N ALA A 200 -10.56 -4.11 -38.13
CA ALA A 200 -11.26 -4.55 -39.34
C ALA A 200 -11.99 -5.89 -39.13
N PHE A 201 -11.34 -6.86 -38.47
CA PHE A 201 -11.96 -8.14 -38.11
C PHE A 201 -13.16 -7.96 -37.18
N ALA A 202 -13.04 -7.16 -36.13
CA ALA A 202 -14.12 -6.90 -35.18
C ALA A 202 -15.31 -6.19 -35.85
N ALA A 203 -15.07 -5.15 -36.64
CA ALA A 203 -16.11 -4.45 -37.39
C ALA A 203 -16.86 -5.37 -38.38
N GLY A 204 -16.15 -6.34 -38.98
CA GLY A 204 -16.74 -7.37 -39.83
C GLY A 204 -17.68 -8.32 -39.06
N THR A 205 -17.32 -8.73 -37.84
CA THR A 205 -17.88 -9.93 -37.18
C THR A 205 -18.77 -9.66 -35.95
N PHE A 206 -18.47 -8.65 -35.14
CA PHE A 206 -19.15 -8.37 -33.87
C PHE A 206 -20.54 -7.75 -34.13
N ASP A 207 -21.54 -8.10 -33.32
CA ASP A 207 -22.88 -7.54 -33.46
C ASP A 207 -23.09 -6.29 -32.58
N ALA A 208 -23.13 -5.13 -33.23
CA ALA A 208 -23.42 -3.85 -32.58
C ALA A 208 -24.91 -3.68 -32.15
N SER A 209 -25.79 -4.62 -32.51
CA SER A 209 -27.21 -4.65 -32.08
C SER A 209 -27.47 -5.53 -30.84
N LEU A 210 -26.42 -6.08 -30.24
CA LEU A 210 -26.47 -6.82 -28.98
C LEU A 210 -27.12 -5.98 -27.87
N SER A 211 -28.07 -6.57 -27.14
CA SER A 211 -28.91 -5.86 -26.18
C SER A 211 -29.41 -6.76 -25.06
N TRP A 212 -30.08 -6.20 -24.04
CA TRP A 212 -30.60 -6.95 -22.89
C TRP A 212 -31.58 -8.10 -23.24
N LYS A 213 -32.22 -8.09 -24.42
CA LYS A 213 -33.07 -9.20 -24.90
C LYS A 213 -32.25 -10.44 -25.29
N ASP A 214 -31.01 -10.25 -25.75
CA ASP A 214 -30.15 -11.32 -26.24
C ASP A 214 -29.66 -12.25 -25.11
N ILE A 215 -29.88 -11.86 -23.84
CA ILE A 215 -29.68 -12.71 -22.67
C ILE A 215 -30.66 -13.89 -22.66
N GLU A 216 -31.91 -13.70 -23.13
CA GLU A 216 -32.89 -14.78 -23.27
C GLU A 216 -32.46 -15.78 -24.36
N TRP A 217 -31.93 -15.27 -25.48
CA TRP A 217 -31.32 -16.12 -26.50
C TRP A 217 -30.12 -16.89 -25.94
N LEU A 218 -29.20 -16.25 -25.22
CA LEU A 218 -28.05 -16.93 -24.63
C LEU A 218 -28.49 -18.02 -23.63
N LYS A 219 -29.52 -17.76 -22.82
CA LYS A 219 -30.15 -18.75 -21.92
C LYS A 219 -30.81 -19.93 -22.66
N SER A 220 -31.30 -19.73 -23.88
CA SER A 220 -31.90 -20.80 -24.69
C SER A 220 -30.88 -21.76 -25.34
N ILE A 221 -29.58 -21.44 -25.31
CA ILE A 221 -28.52 -22.23 -25.95
C ILE A 221 -27.50 -22.86 -24.98
N THR A 222 -27.59 -22.56 -23.67
CA THR A 222 -26.70 -23.14 -22.64
C THR A 222 -27.36 -23.14 -21.26
N ASN A 223 -27.01 -24.15 -20.45
CA ASN A 223 -27.44 -24.23 -19.04
C ASN A 223 -26.41 -23.60 -18.09
N LEU A 224 -25.26 -23.13 -18.61
CA LEU A 224 -24.20 -22.56 -17.79
C LEU A 224 -24.61 -21.21 -17.19
N PRO A 225 -24.22 -20.92 -15.93
CA PRO A 225 -24.30 -19.58 -15.35
C PRO A 225 -23.74 -18.50 -16.29
N ILE A 226 -24.52 -17.45 -16.55
CA ILE A 226 -24.11 -16.30 -17.36
C ILE A 226 -23.66 -15.17 -16.43
N LEU A 227 -22.52 -14.54 -16.71
CA LEU A 227 -22.04 -13.33 -16.06
C LEU A 227 -21.91 -12.20 -17.10
N ILE A 228 -22.31 -10.98 -16.74
CA ILE A 228 -22.14 -9.80 -17.61
C ILE A 228 -20.85 -9.07 -17.27
N LYS A 229 -19.97 -8.88 -18.25
CA LYS A 229 -18.74 -8.10 -18.15
C LYS A 229 -18.87 -6.79 -18.92
N GLY A 230 -18.51 -5.69 -18.27
CA GLY A 230 -18.56 -4.35 -18.86
C GLY A 230 -19.51 -3.37 -18.15
N VAL A 231 -20.09 -3.76 -17.01
CA VAL A 231 -20.99 -2.90 -16.24
C VAL A 231 -20.19 -1.85 -15.48
N LEU A 232 -20.67 -0.61 -15.51
CA LEU A 232 -20.05 0.55 -14.84
C LEU A 232 -21.04 1.47 -14.11
N THR A 233 -22.35 1.21 -14.14
CA THR A 233 -23.37 2.04 -13.48
C THR A 233 -24.42 1.21 -12.74
N ALA A 234 -25.16 1.85 -11.84
CA ALA A 234 -26.27 1.27 -11.10
C ALA A 234 -27.38 0.72 -12.00
N GLU A 235 -27.72 1.39 -13.09
CA GLU A 235 -28.86 1.01 -13.95
C GLU A 235 -28.60 -0.31 -14.69
N ASP A 236 -27.43 -0.45 -15.32
CA ASP A 236 -27.03 -1.70 -15.98
C ASP A 236 -26.81 -2.84 -14.96
N ALA A 237 -26.42 -2.51 -13.72
CA ALA A 237 -26.29 -3.46 -12.63
C ALA A 237 -27.65 -3.99 -12.14
N VAL A 238 -28.65 -3.12 -11.98
CA VAL A 238 -30.05 -3.51 -11.74
C VAL A 238 -30.57 -4.33 -12.91
N ARG A 239 -30.35 -3.88 -14.15
CA ARG A 239 -30.88 -4.55 -15.33
C ARG A 239 -30.29 -5.95 -15.54
N ALA A 240 -29.01 -6.15 -15.22
CA ALA A 240 -28.39 -7.48 -15.19
C ALA A 240 -29.09 -8.43 -14.20
N VAL A 241 -29.46 -7.93 -13.02
CA VAL A 241 -30.23 -8.70 -12.03
C VAL A 241 -31.66 -8.99 -12.51
N GLU A 242 -32.34 -8.03 -13.14
CA GLU A 242 -33.70 -8.22 -13.68
C GLU A 242 -33.77 -9.31 -14.74
N VAL A 243 -32.80 -9.36 -15.67
CA VAL A 243 -32.71 -10.44 -16.67
C VAL A 243 -32.15 -11.75 -16.07
N GLY A 244 -31.89 -11.79 -14.77
CA GLY A 244 -31.55 -12.99 -14.00
C GLY A 244 -30.21 -13.62 -14.38
N VAL A 245 -29.14 -12.83 -14.44
CA VAL A 245 -27.77 -13.38 -14.60
C VAL A 245 -27.23 -13.94 -13.28
N ALA A 246 -26.16 -14.71 -13.33
CA ALA A 246 -25.53 -15.35 -12.17
C ALA A 246 -24.41 -14.50 -11.51
N GLY A 247 -24.08 -13.34 -12.08
CA GLY A 247 -23.07 -12.41 -11.56
C GLY A 247 -22.77 -11.26 -12.52
N VAL A 248 -22.14 -10.23 -12.00
CA VAL A 248 -21.73 -9.03 -12.75
C VAL A 248 -20.22 -8.83 -12.59
N ILE A 249 -19.53 -8.38 -13.63
CA ILE A 249 -18.11 -8.02 -13.59
C ILE A 249 -17.98 -6.53 -13.90
N VAL A 250 -17.66 -5.73 -12.87
CA VAL A 250 -17.36 -4.31 -13.00
C VAL A 250 -16.07 -4.18 -13.82
N SER A 251 -16.18 -3.55 -14.99
CA SER A 251 -15.10 -3.55 -15.98
C SER A 251 -15.25 -2.41 -16.99
N ASN A 252 -14.15 -1.70 -17.25
CA ASN A 252 -14.01 -0.79 -18.41
C ASN A 252 -13.13 -1.44 -19.52
N HIS A 253 -13.20 -2.77 -19.63
CA HIS A 253 -12.32 -3.59 -20.47
C HIS A 253 -10.81 -3.40 -20.19
N GLY A 254 -10.45 -2.99 -18.98
CA GLY A 254 -9.08 -2.56 -18.66
C GLY A 254 -8.65 -1.32 -19.45
N ALA A 255 -9.57 -0.38 -19.69
CA ALA A 255 -9.42 0.84 -20.49
C ALA A 255 -9.04 0.59 -21.97
N ARG A 256 -9.72 -0.36 -22.63
CA ARG A 256 -9.46 -0.72 -24.06
C ARG A 256 -10.65 -0.52 -24.98
N GLN A 257 -11.70 0.14 -24.49
CA GLN A 257 -12.98 0.31 -25.17
C GLN A 257 -13.32 1.80 -25.35
N LEU A 258 -14.17 2.37 -24.50
CA LEU A 258 -14.36 3.82 -24.40
C LEU A 258 -13.33 4.37 -23.40
N ASP A 259 -12.57 5.40 -23.79
CA ASP A 259 -11.70 6.14 -22.86
C ASP A 259 -12.52 7.22 -22.11
N TYR A 260 -11.92 7.85 -21.11
CA TYR A 260 -12.58 8.83 -20.22
C TYR A 260 -13.77 8.31 -19.37
N VAL A 261 -14.11 7.02 -19.45
CA VAL A 261 -15.00 6.38 -18.46
C VAL A 261 -14.32 6.27 -17.09
N PRO A 262 -15.08 6.13 -15.98
CA PRO A 262 -14.49 5.99 -14.65
C PRO A 262 -13.48 4.84 -14.52
N ALA A 263 -12.53 4.98 -13.60
CA ALA A 263 -11.81 3.83 -13.08
C ALA A 263 -12.82 2.84 -12.48
N THR A 264 -12.64 1.54 -12.72
CA THR A 264 -13.57 0.52 -12.24
C THR A 264 -13.72 0.54 -10.72
N ILE A 265 -12.64 0.84 -9.99
CA ILE A 265 -12.65 0.90 -8.52
C ILE A 265 -13.49 2.06 -7.98
N SER A 266 -13.70 3.11 -8.78
CA SER A 266 -14.61 4.22 -8.46
C SER A 266 -16.08 3.89 -8.74
N ALA A 267 -16.35 3.05 -9.75
CA ALA A 267 -17.71 2.58 -10.08
C ALA A 267 -18.17 1.38 -9.22
N LEU A 268 -17.24 0.65 -8.61
CA LEU A 268 -17.53 -0.62 -7.91
C LEU A 268 -18.55 -0.46 -6.76
N GLU A 269 -18.39 0.55 -5.91
CA GLU A 269 -19.25 0.72 -4.73
C GLU A 269 -20.71 1.02 -5.12
N GLU A 270 -20.94 1.78 -6.19
CA GLU A 270 -22.26 2.05 -6.77
C GLU A 270 -22.91 0.76 -7.29
N VAL A 271 -22.18 -0.02 -8.10
CA VAL A 271 -22.67 -1.29 -8.69
C VAL A 271 -22.98 -2.33 -7.60
N VAL A 272 -22.16 -2.41 -6.55
CA VAL A 272 -22.40 -3.30 -5.40
C VAL A 272 -23.69 -2.91 -4.65
N GLN A 273 -23.90 -1.61 -4.39
CA GLN A 273 -25.12 -1.12 -3.74
C GLN A 273 -26.36 -1.40 -4.58
N ALA A 274 -26.30 -1.16 -5.90
CA ALA A 274 -27.39 -1.42 -6.84
C ALA A 274 -27.80 -2.90 -6.93
N ILE A 275 -26.81 -3.81 -6.85
CA ILE A 275 -27.05 -5.27 -6.86
C ILE A 275 -27.62 -5.78 -5.53
N GLY A 276 -27.33 -5.11 -4.41
CA GLY A 276 -27.90 -5.45 -3.10
C GLY A 276 -27.63 -6.89 -2.65
N GLY A 277 -26.47 -7.44 -3.02
CA GLY A 277 -26.07 -8.81 -2.68
C GLY A 277 -26.80 -9.94 -3.42
N LYS A 278 -27.70 -9.64 -4.36
CA LYS A 278 -28.52 -10.65 -5.08
C LYS A 278 -27.69 -11.60 -5.96
N VAL A 279 -26.56 -11.11 -6.50
CA VAL A 279 -25.59 -11.89 -7.29
C VAL A 279 -24.17 -11.48 -6.91
N PRO A 280 -23.15 -12.33 -7.07
CA PRO A 280 -21.76 -11.94 -6.85
C PRO A 280 -21.30 -10.85 -7.84
N VAL A 281 -20.67 -9.81 -7.30
CA VAL A 281 -19.98 -8.78 -8.07
C VAL A 281 -18.50 -9.15 -8.15
N LEU A 282 -17.98 -9.32 -9.37
CA LEU A 282 -16.56 -9.47 -9.64
C LEU A 282 -16.00 -8.17 -10.21
N PHE A 283 -14.67 -8.06 -10.29
CA PHE A 283 -14.00 -6.80 -10.58
C PHE A 283 -12.79 -7.00 -11.52
N ASP A 284 -12.62 -6.17 -12.55
CA ASP A 284 -11.35 -6.06 -13.28
C ASP A 284 -10.91 -4.60 -13.49
N GLY A 285 -9.70 -4.41 -14.04
CA GLY A 285 -9.08 -3.09 -14.20
C GLY A 285 -8.18 -2.70 -13.01
N GLY A 286 -7.16 -1.88 -13.27
CA GLY A 286 -6.25 -1.36 -12.24
C GLY A 286 -5.25 -2.36 -11.64
N VAL A 287 -5.71 -3.40 -10.93
CA VAL A 287 -4.96 -4.30 -10.02
C VAL A 287 -3.50 -4.56 -10.41
N ARG A 288 -2.55 -4.17 -9.54
CA ARG A 288 -1.11 -4.47 -9.57
C ARG A 288 -0.53 -4.90 -8.22
N ARG A 289 -1.28 -4.78 -7.13
CA ARG A 289 -0.87 -5.11 -5.76
C ARG A 289 -1.90 -5.98 -5.04
N GLY A 290 -1.48 -6.77 -4.06
CA GLY A 290 -2.40 -7.39 -3.10
C GLY A 290 -3.22 -6.36 -2.29
N THR A 291 -2.68 -5.15 -2.10
CA THR A 291 -3.41 -4.01 -1.53
C THR A 291 -4.57 -3.54 -2.41
N ASP A 292 -4.48 -3.64 -3.74
CA ASP A 292 -5.58 -3.34 -4.66
C ASP A 292 -6.69 -4.41 -4.56
N VAL A 293 -6.29 -5.68 -4.42
CA VAL A 293 -7.24 -6.78 -4.20
C VAL A 293 -8.06 -6.52 -2.93
N PHE A 294 -7.40 -6.23 -1.81
CA PHE A 294 -8.08 -5.90 -0.55
C PHE A 294 -9.03 -4.71 -0.70
N LYS A 295 -8.59 -3.63 -1.37
CA LYS A 295 -9.43 -2.44 -1.60
C LYS A 295 -10.71 -2.77 -2.39
N ALA A 296 -10.62 -3.61 -3.42
CA ALA A 296 -11.80 -4.07 -4.17
C ALA A 296 -12.74 -4.92 -3.30
N LEU A 297 -12.20 -5.83 -2.47
CA LEU A 297 -12.99 -6.65 -1.54
C LEU A 297 -13.70 -5.78 -0.48
N ALA A 298 -13.00 -4.79 0.08
CA ALA A 298 -13.57 -3.87 1.08
C ALA A 298 -14.67 -2.96 0.49
N LEU A 299 -14.63 -2.68 -0.82
CA LEU A 299 -15.71 -2.02 -1.56
C LEU A 299 -16.80 -2.99 -2.07
N GLY A 300 -16.73 -4.28 -1.68
CA GLY A 300 -17.78 -5.27 -1.89
C GLY A 300 -17.66 -6.18 -3.11
N ALA A 301 -16.52 -6.18 -3.82
CA ALA A 301 -16.24 -7.23 -4.79
C ALA A 301 -16.08 -8.60 -4.08
N LYS A 302 -16.52 -9.67 -4.74
CA LYS A 302 -16.38 -11.06 -4.27
C LYS A 302 -15.05 -11.69 -4.69
N ALA A 303 -14.51 -11.28 -5.85
CA ALA A 303 -13.16 -11.56 -6.32
C ALA A 303 -12.75 -10.60 -7.44
N VAL A 304 -11.43 -10.44 -7.66
CA VAL A 304 -10.86 -9.68 -8.77
C VAL A 304 -10.39 -10.60 -9.91
N LEU A 305 -10.34 -10.08 -11.13
CA LEU A 305 -9.78 -10.74 -12.30
C LEU A 305 -8.53 -9.99 -12.79
N VAL A 306 -7.42 -10.70 -12.98
CA VAL A 306 -6.12 -10.15 -13.37
C VAL A 306 -5.82 -10.42 -14.83
N GLY A 307 -5.71 -9.37 -15.64
CA GLY A 307 -5.43 -9.46 -17.09
C GLY A 307 -3.95 -9.27 -17.43
N ARG A 308 -3.57 -8.05 -17.86
CA ARG A 308 -2.23 -7.71 -18.36
C ARG A 308 -1.06 -8.29 -17.52
N PRO A 309 -1.06 -8.28 -16.17
CA PRO A 309 0.06 -8.84 -15.41
C PRO A 309 0.30 -10.34 -15.64
N VAL A 310 -0.75 -11.14 -15.87
CA VAL A 310 -0.60 -12.58 -16.18
C VAL A 310 0.07 -12.77 -17.54
N ILE A 311 -0.26 -11.92 -18.52
CA ILE A 311 0.43 -11.87 -19.82
C ILE A 311 1.90 -11.44 -19.66
N TYR A 312 2.19 -10.47 -18.78
CA TYR A 312 3.57 -10.04 -18.52
C TYR A 312 4.40 -11.17 -17.88
N GLY A 313 3.82 -11.90 -16.92
CA GLY A 313 4.42 -13.13 -16.38
C GLY A 313 4.68 -14.17 -17.46
N LEU A 314 3.67 -14.46 -18.29
CA LEU A 314 3.74 -15.41 -19.40
C LEU A 314 4.83 -15.05 -20.42
N ALA A 315 4.93 -13.77 -20.80
CA ALA A 315 5.95 -13.26 -21.71
C ALA A 315 7.37 -13.36 -21.12
N ALA A 316 7.52 -13.06 -19.83
CA ALA A 316 8.83 -13.05 -19.18
C ALA A 316 9.38 -14.46 -18.91
N LYS A 317 8.54 -15.41 -18.45
CA LYS A 317 8.97 -16.75 -17.97
C LYS A 317 7.94 -17.87 -18.17
N GLY A 318 7.10 -17.82 -19.20
CA GLY A 318 6.15 -18.89 -19.53
C GLY A 318 5.16 -19.20 -18.40
N GLU A 319 4.79 -20.48 -18.23
CA GLU A 319 3.94 -20.94 -17.13
C GLU A 319 4.44 -20.49 -15.75
N TYR A 320 5.75 -20.60 -15.48
CA TYR A 320 6.34 -20.19 -14.20
C TYR A 320 6.09 -18.70 -13.92
N GLY A 321 6.24 -17.83 -14.93
CA GLY A 321 5.99 -16.41 -14.77
C GLY A 321 4.52 -16.09 -14.55
N ALA A 322 3.62 -16.71 -15.32
CA ALA A 322 2.17 -16.58 -15.13
C ALA A 322 1.73 -17.04 -13.73
N ARG A 323 2.27 -18.16 -13.24
CA ARG A 323 2.05 -18.66 -11.87
C ARG A 323 2.61 -17.69 -10.82
N ARG A 324 3.85 -17.23 -10.98
CA ARG A 324 4.52 -16.37 -10.00
C ARG A 324 3.83 -15.02 -9.81
N VAL A 325 3.19 -14.49 -10.86
CA VAL A 325 2.32 -13.29 -10.77
C VAL A 325 1.12 -13.52 -9.85
N MET A 326 0.45 -14.67 -9.98
CA MET A 326 -0.73 -15.01 -9.17
C MET A 326 -0.34 -15.35 -7.72
N GLU A 327 0.78 -16.05 -7.52
CA GLU A 327 1.39 -16.26 -6.20
C GLU A 327 1.72 -14.93 -5.52
N MET A 328 2.39 -14.01 -6.22
CA MET A 328 2.80 -12.73 -5.67
C MET A 328 1.62 -11.87 -5.20
N LEU A 329 0.51 -11.82 -5.96
CA LEU A 329 -0.70 -11.09 -5.53
C LEU A 329 -1.38 -11.74 -4.32
N ARG A 330 -1.35 -13.08 -4.22
CA ARG A 330 -1.82 -13.81 -3.04
C ARG A 330 -0.93 -13.52 -1.82
N ASP A 331 0.39 -13.59 -1.98
CA ASP A 331 1.36 -13.35 -0.91
C ASP A 331 1.23 -11.90 -0.37
N GLU A 332 1.01 -10.93 -1.27
CA GLU A 332 0.72 -9.53 -0.93
C GLU A 332 -0.65 -9.34 -0.25
N LEU A 333 -1.69 -10.06 -0.69
CA LEU A 333 -3.01 -10.03 -0.05
C LEU A 333 -2.95 -10.62 1.37
N GLU A 334 -2.25 -11.74 1.56
CA GLU A 334 -2.09 -12.38 2.88
C GLU A 334 -1.39 -11.46 3.89
N LEU A 335 -0.44 -10.65 3.41
CA LEU A 335 0.20 -9.62 4.23
C LEU A 335 -0.73 -8.44 4.48
N THR A 336 -1.42 -7.94 3.44
CA THR A 336 -2.39 -6.84 3.55
C THR A 336 -3.48 -7.17 4.58
N MET A 337 -4.03 -8.39 4.52
CA MET A 337 -5.00 -8.92 5.48
C MET A 337 -4.45 -8.93 6.91
N ALA A 338 -3.26 -9.50 7.11
CA ALA A 338 -2.63 -9.57 8.44
C ALA A 338 -2.29 -8.19 9.02
N LEU A 339 -1.87 -7.24 8.20
CA LEU A 339 -1.58 -5.87 8.65
C LEU A 339 -2.83 -4.98 8.79
N SER A 340 -3.96 -5.39 8.21
CA SER A 340 -5.26 -4.74 8.37
C SER A 340 -6.09 -5.31 9.53
N GLY A 341 -5.68 -6.46 10.08
CA GLY A 341 -6.38 -7.14 11.17
C GLY A 341 -7.50 -8.10 10.72
N CYS A 342 -7.51 -8.53 9.45
CA CYS A 342 -8.55 -9.39 8.89
C CYS A 342 -8.05 -10.85 8.76
N PRO A 343 -8.38 -11.77 9.69
CA PRO A 343 -7.94 -13.17 9.57
C PRO A 343 -8.70 -13.96 8.49
N ASP A 344 -9.93 -13.62 8.15
CA ASP A 344 -10.70 -14.25 7.07
C ASP A 344 -11.08 -13.22 5.99
N VAL A 345 -11.21 -13.67 4.74
CA VAL A 345 -11.62 -12.83 3.61
C VAL A 345 -12.99 -12.16 3.83
N LYS A 346 -13.88 -12.77 4.63
CA LYS A 346 -15.18 -12.19 5.03
C LYS A 346 -15.05 -11.01 6.01
N ASP A 347 -13.92 -10.91 6.71
CA ASP A 347 -13.66 -9.86 7.71
C ASP A 347 -13.19 -8.55 7.03
N ILE A 348 -12.88 -8.62 5.72
CA ILE A 348 -12.55 -7.48 4.88
C ILE A 348 -13.85 -6.71 4.57
N THR A 349 -14.15 -5.72 5.41
CA THR A 349 -15.36 -4.90 5.30
C THR A 349 -15.05 -3.43 4.97
N ARG A 350 -16.08 -2.70 4.54
CA ARG A 350 -16.01 -1.29 4.11
C ARG A 350 -15.40 -0.30 5.10
N SER A 351 -15.37 -0.62 6.40
CA SER A 351 -14.70 0.21 7.41
C SER A 351 -13.18 0.20 7.26
N HIS A 352 -12.57 -0.84 6.68
CA HIS A 352 -11.12 -0.95 6.51
C HIS A 352 -10.54 -0.02 5.43
N VAL A 353 -11.37 0.77 4.74
CA VAL A 353 -10.94 1.76 3.74
C VAL A 353 -11.69 3.08 3.88
N ARG A 354 -11.03 4.20 3.54
CA ARG A 354 -11.66 5.51 3.27
C ARG A 354 -11.48 5.89 1.81
N THR A 355 -12.56 6.40 1.21
CA THR A 355 -12.60 6.97 -0.13
C THR A 355 -12.68 8.51 -0.05
N GLU A 356 -12.24 9.21 -1.09
CA GLU A 356 -12.21 10.69 -1.11
C GLU A 356 -13.60 11.32 -0.92
N LEU A 357 -14.67 10.60 -1.22
CA LEU A 357 -16.06 11.02 -0.97
C LEU A 357 -16.39 11.08 0.54
N GLN A 358 -15.83 10.18 1.37
CA GLN A 358 -16.08 10.19 2.82
C GLN A 358 -15.37 11.33 3.52
N ASP A 359 -14.22 11.78 3.01
CA ASP A 359 -13.60 13.06 3.41
C ASP A 359 -14.48 14.29 3.04
N GLN A 360 -15.61 14.10 2.33
CA GLN A 360 -16.58 15.14 2.00
C GLN A 360 -17.92 15.06 2.74
N PHE A 361 -18.40 13.88 3.14
CA PHE A 361 -19.71 13.77 3.80
C PHE A 361 -19.72 14.17 5.28
N PHE A 362 -18.56 14.18 5.96
CA PHE A 362 -18.40 14.73 7.31
C PHE A 362 -18.61 16.28 7.42
N LYS A 363 -19.03 16.95 6.34
CA LYS A 363 -19.22 18.42 6.29
C LYS A 363 -20.61 18.91 6.73
N GLN A 364 -21.63 18.05 6.75
CA GLN A 364 -23.03 18.54 6.63
C GLN A 364 -23.71 19.00 7.93
N ASP A 365 -23.23 18.62 9.11
CA ASP A 365 -23.90 18.91 10.40
C ASP A 365 -23.55 20.29 11.04
N THR A 366 -22.76 21.16 10.39
CA THR A 366 -22.34 22.45 11.00
C THR A 366 -22.38 23.69 10.10
N LEU A 367 -23.54 24.37 10.16
CA LEU A 367 -23.76 25.82 9.98
C LEU A 367 -23.66 26.43 8.55
N GLN A 368 -24.16 27.67 8.42
CA GLN A 368 -24.58 28.30 7.15
C GLN A 368 -23.97 29.70 6.90
N SER A 369 -23.87 30.07 5.62
CA SER A 369 -23.85 31.46 5.09
C SER A 369 -22.50 32.24 5.15
N PRO A 370 -22.26 33.27 4.29
CA PRO A 370 -21.31 33.05 3.19
C PRO A 370 -20.38 34.23 2.77
N ALA A 371 -19.57 33.95 1.72
CA ALA A 371 -18.98 34.86 0.71
C ALA A 371 -17.77 35.77 1.06
N PHE A 372 -16.65 35.60 0.32
CA PHE A 372 -16.36 36.42 -0.88
C PHE A 372 -15.19 35.83 -1.74
N LYS A 373 -14.69 36.59 -2.73
CA LYS A 373 -13.88 36.19 -3.91
C LYS A 373 -12.86 37.33 -4.23
N ILE A 374 -11.81 37.28 -5.07
CA ILE A 374 -11.45 36.51 -6.28
C ILE A 374 -9.91 36.17 -6.30
N VAL A 375 -9.50 35.30 -7.24
CA VAL A 375 -8.14 35.00 -7.79
C VAL A 375 -7.44 36.25 -8.43
N ASN A 376 -6.20 36.28 -8.98
CA ASN A 376 -5.40 35.25 -9.67
C ASN A 376 -3.85 35.49 -9.78
N ASP A 377 -3.13 34.41 -10.09
CA ASP A 377 -1.79 34.19 -10.73
C ASP A 377 -0.77 35.31 -11.03
N CYS A 378 0.52 34.92 -10.86
CA CYS A 378 1.66 35.31 -11.72
C CYS A 378 2.73 34.20 -11.69
N GLY A 379 3.35 33.87 -12.84
CA GLY A 379 4.38 32.83 -12.94
C GLY A 379 5.53 33.21 -13.89
N LEU A 380 6.72 32.66 -13.65
CA LEU A 380 7.91 32.87 -14.49
C LEU A 380 8.75 31.59 -14.63
N SER A 381 9.09 31.27 -15.88
CA SER A 381 10.17 30.36 -16.25
C SER A 381 11.53 31.09 -16.25
N GLY A 382 12.68 30.43 -16.24
CA GLY A 382 12.89 28.98 -16.19
C GLY A 382 13.96 28.44 -17.15
N SER A 383 15.07 29.15 -17.37
CA SER A 383 16.24 28.59 -18.06
C SER A 383 17.54 29.35 -17.76
N LEU A 384 18.55 28.67 -17.20
CA LEU A 384 19.97 28.68 -17.60
C LEU A 384 20.78 27.83 -16.60
N MET A 385 20.94 26.52 -16.84
CA MET A 385 21.55 25.61 -15.85
C MET A 385 22.19 24.37 -16.50
N LEU A 386 23.08 24.54 -17.48
CA LEU A 386 23.68 23.40 -18.21
C LEU A 386 25.11 23.57 -18.78
N GLU A 387 25.97 24.44 -18.23
CA GLU A 387 27.32 24.69 -18.80
C GLU A 387 28.50 24.66 -17.79
N ILE A 388 28.34 24.16 -16.56
CA ILE A 388 29.46 24.00 -15.59
C ILE A 388 29.47 22.59 -14.97
N CYS A 389 29.76 21.58 -15.79
CA CYS A 389 29.89 20.19 -15.37
C CYS A 389 30.96 19.41 -16.16
N LYS A 390 32.24 19.78 -15.97
CA LYS A 390 33.43 18.95 -16.31
C LYS A 390 34.63 19.41 -15.49
N ASN A 391 35.50 18.45 -15.14
CA ASN A 391 36.79 18.62 -14.45
C ASN A 391 36.75 19.22 -13.03
N LEU A 392 36.72 18.35 -12.01
CA LEU A 392 37.59 18.42 -10.82
C LEU A 392 37.37 17.16 -9.95
N SER A 393 38.35 16.25 -9.94
CA SER A 393 38.31 14.98 -9.20
C SER A 393 39.28 14.98 -8.01
N ALA A 394 39.09 14.02 -7.10
CA ALA A 394 39.92 13.70 -5.93
C ALA A 394 40.05 14.77 -4.81
N SER A 395 40.29 16.07 -5.11
CA SER A 395 40.55 17.09 -4.08
C SER A 395 39.30 17.63 -3.37
N LEU A 396 38.12 17.51 -3.99
CA LEU A 396 36.85 18.04 -3.46
C LEU A 396 36.22 17.22 -2.32
N ILE A 397 36.71 15.99 -2.08
CA ILE A 397 36.07 15.04 -1.15
C ILE A 397 36.24 15.50 0.31
N THR A 398 37.44 15.96 0.70
CA THR A 398 37.70 16.54 2.02
C THR A 398 37.07 17.92 2.20
N ALA A 399 37.00 18.74 1.15
CA ALA A 399 36.46 20.10 1.23
C ALA A 399 34.93 20.13 1.46
N LYS A 400 34.17 19.18 0.90
CA LYS A 400 32.70 19.15 1.04
C LYS A 400 32.18 18.81 2.44
N MET A 401 33.04 18.34 3.36
CA MET A 401 32.66 18.07 4.75
C MET A 401 32.68 19.31 5.67
N ALA A 402 33.11 20.48 5.15
CA ALA A 402 33.35 21.68 5.96
C ALA A 402 32.10 22.56 6.25
N VAL A 403 30.95 22.30 5.60
CA VAL A 403 29.71 23.04 5.86
C VAL A 403 28.88 22.30 6.91
N GLU A 404 28.45 23.01 7.95
CA GLU A 404 27.54 22.46 8.97
C GLU A 404 26.11 22.40 8.42
N PRO A 405 25.41 21.24 8.49
CA PRO A 405 24.02 21.15 8.07
C PRO A 405 23.12 22.17 8.76
N VAL A 406 22.30 22.86 7.98
CA VAL A 406 21.31 23.84 8.45
C VAL A 406 19.89 23.27 8.45
N ASN A 407 19.71 22.00 8.06
CA ASN A 407 18.46 21.26 8.22
C ASN A 407 18.63 19.74 8.18
N LEU A 408 17.55 19.04 8.52
CA LEU A 408 17.52 17.58 8.65
C LEU A 408 17.55 16.82 7.30
N ASN A 409 17.29 17.47 6.16
CA ASN A 409 17.41 16.85 4.85
C ASN A 409 18.86 16.77 4.38
N GLU A 410 19.69 17.76 4.73
CA GLU A 410 21.15 17.71 4.50
C GLU A 410 21.80 16.57 5.30
N PHE A 411 21.34 16.30 6.51
CA PHE A 411 21.76 15.10 7.24
C PHE A 411 21.37 13.81 6.51
N GLN A 412 20.21 13.73 5.86
CA GLN A 412 19.82 12.57 5.04
C GLN A 412 20.77 12.38 3.85
N GLU A 413 21.17 13.47 3.18
CA GLU A 413 22.12 13.44 2.07
C GLU A 413 23.54 13.05 2.54
N LEU A 414 24.01 13.56 3.69
CA LEU A 414 25.27 13.11 4.29
C LEU A 414 25.23 11.62 4.66
N ALA A 415 24.12 11.12 5.22
CA ALA A 415 23.93 9.70 5.50
C ALA A 415 23.92 8.85 4.22
N ARG A 416 23.37 9.37 3.11
CA ARG A 416 23.43 8.72 1.78
C ARG A 416 24.85 8.64 1.22
N GLN A 417 25.73 9.56 1.59
CA GLN A 417 27.14 9.55 1.20
C GLN A 417 28.01 8.67 2.12
N ALA A 418 27.69 8.62 3.42
CA ALA A 418 28.46 7.88 4.43
C ALA A 418 28.16 6.37 4.48
N LEU A 419 26.93 5.95 4.15
CA LEU A 419 26.48 4.58 4.37
C LEU A 419 26.56 3.69 3.11
N PRO A 420 26.90 2.39 3.25
CA PRO A 420 26.68 1.40 2.21
C PRO A 420 25.20 1.38 1.78
N LYS A 421 24.94 1.24 0.48
CA LYS A 421 23.57 1.29 -0.10
C LYS A 421 22.57 0.40 0.65
N MET A 422 22.95 -0.82 1.02
CA MET A 422 22.09 -1.74 1.79
C MET A 422 21.60 -1.13 3.11
N TYR A 423 22.46 -0.41 3.84
CA TYR A 423 22.13 0.17 5.14
C TYR A 423 21.36 1.47 4.98
N TYR A 424 21.74 2.32 4.01
CA TYR A 424 20.97 3.53 3.68
C TYR A 424 19.55 3.16 3.26
N ASP A 425 19.38 2.20 2.34
CA ASP A 425 18.09 1.69 1.88
C ASP A 425 17.26 1.13 3.04
N PHE A 426 17.86 0.29 3.89
CA PHE A 426 17.20 -0.25 5.09
C PHE A 426 16.69 0.86 6.01
N ILE A 427 17.46 1.93 6.22
CA ILE A 427 17.09 3.05 7.10
C ILE A 427 16.02 3.95 6.44
N THR A 428 16.20 4.32 5.16
CA THR A 428 15.31 5.28 4.49
C THR A 428 13.99 4.65 4.03
N GLY A 429 14.01 3.40 3.55
CA GLY A 429 12.93 2.80 2.77
C GLY A 429 11.61 2.63 3.51
N GLY A 430 10.54 2.48 2.75
CA GLY A 430 9.19 2.21 3.21
C GLY A 430 8.71 0.81 2.84
N ALA A 431 7.41 0.57 3.00
CA ALA A 431 6.75 -0.61 2.45
C ALA A 431 6.35 -0.38 0.98
N GLU A 432 6.51 -1.41 0.16
CA GLU A 432 5.97 -1.57 -1.20
C GLU A 432 6.16 -0.36 -2.13
N ASP A 433 5.10 0.41 -2.44
CA ASP A 433 5.18 1.57 -3.35
C ASP A 433 5.67 2.87 -2.66
N GLU A 434 5.93 2.81 -1.35
CA GLU A 434 6.33 3.91 -0.47
C GLU A 434 5.35 5.10 -0.49
N TYR A 435 4.07 4.89 -0.76
CA TYR A 435 3.06 5.95 -0.83
C TYR A 435 2.94 6.69 0.50
N THR A 436 2.70 5.96 1.60
CA THR A 436 2.59 6.51 2.95
C THR A 436 3.91 7.14 3.42
N LEU A 437 5.07 6.74 2.86
CA LEU A 437 6.36 7.35 3.21
C LEU A 437 6.46 8.79 2.71
N ARG A 438 6.02 9.03 1.47
CA ARG A 438 5.94 10.37 0.87
C ARG A 438 4.82 11.18 1.54
N GLU A 439 3.63 10.59 1.62
CA GLU A 439 2.41 11.18 2.19
C GLU A 439 2.58 11.59 3.67
N ASN A 440 3.36 10.85 4.47
CA ASN A 440 3.75 11.25 5.84
C ASN A 440 4.42 12.63 5.90
N VAL A 441 5.17 13.05 4.88
CA VAL A 441 5.83 14.36 4.82
C VAL A 441 4.93 15.39 4.14
N GLU A 442 4.28 15.03 3.04
CA GLU A 442 3.39 15.94 2.29
C GLU A 442 2.16 16.38 3.10
N ALA A 443 1.64 15.53 3.99
CA ALA A 443 0.50 15.87 4.84
C ALA A 443 0.75 17.08 5.75
N PHE A 444 1.98 17.32 6.22
CA PHE A 444 2.31 18.52 7.00
C PHE A 444 2.21 19.81 6.18
N ARG A 445 2.37 19.76 4.85
CA ARG A 445 2.20 20.94 3.96
C ARG A 445 0.74 21.34 3.78
N ARG A 446 -0.19 20.40 4.01
CA ARG A 446 -1.66 20.61 3.95
C ARG A 446 -2.25 21.15 5.27
N ILE A 447 -1.39 21.59 6.19
CA ILE A 447 -1.73 22.26 7.44
C ILE A 447 -1.03 23.62 7.44
N THR A 448 -1.82 24.70 7.53
CA THR A 448 -1.36 26.10 7.53
C THR A 448 -1.53 26.74 8.89
N PHE A 449 -0.67 27.69 9.25
CA PHE A 449 -0.70 28.36 10.56
C PHE A 449 -1.74 29.49 10.62
N GLN A 450 -2.15 29.83 11.85
CA GLN A 450 -2.91 31.02 12.22
C GLN A 450 -2.14 31.74 13.34
N PRO A 451 -1.02 32.42 13.04
CA PRO A 451 -0.17 33.04 14.06
C PRO A 451 -0.91 34.15 14.80
N ARG A 452 -0.58 34.35 16.08
CA ARG A 452 -1.03 35.49 16.89
C ARG A 452 0.07 36.53 16.95
N VAL A 453 -0.21 37.72 16.42
CA VAL A 453 0.72 38.85 16.40
C VAL A 453 0.59 39.68 17.67
N VAL A 454 1.64 40.42 18.04
CA VAL A 454 1.69 41.29 19.24
C VAL A 454 1.47 40.52 20.55
N VAL A 455 2.13 39.37 20.67
CA VAL A 455 2.26 38.60 21.93
C VAL A 455 3.70 38.74 22.44
N ASP A 456 3.90 38.84 23.76
CA ASP A 456 5.25 38.79 24.34
C ASP A 456 5.83 37.37 24.21
N VAL A 457 6.86 37.27 23.38
CA VAL A 457 7.63 36.05 23.10
C VAL A 457 9.11 36.22 23.45
N SER A 458 9.43 37.19 24.32
CA SER A 458 10.80 37.48 24.79
C SER A 458 11.43 36.34 25.60
N ARG A 459 10.61 35.37 26.06
CA ARG A 459 11.04 34.12 26.71
C ARG A 459 10.15 32.97 26.25
N ILE A 460 10.71 32.02 25.50
CA ILE A 460 10.01 30.80 25.12
C ILE A 460 10.31 29.67 26.12
N ASN A 461 9.28 28.98 26.59
CA ASN A 461 9.39 27.78 27.42
C ASN A 461 8.89 26.55 26.67
N LEU A 462 9.83 25.78 26.12
CA LEU A 462 9.56 24.52 25.43
C LEU A 462 9.26 23.33 26.38
N SER A 463 9.55 23.44 27.67
CA SER A 463 9.54 22.28 28.58
C SER A 463 8.15 21.68 28.79
N THR A 464 8.11 20.34 28.88
CA THR A 464 6.87 19.57 29.06
C THR A 464 7.11 18.32 29.91
N THR A 465 6.04 17.59 30.20
CA THR A 465 6.05 16.35 30.97
C THR A 465 5.55 15.18 30.13
N VAL A 466 6.26 14.05 30.12
CA VAL A 466 5.77 12.80 29.51
C VAL A 466 5.75 11.72 30.59
N LEU A 467 4.56 11.21 30.92
CA LEU A 467 4.34 10.28 32.04
C LEU A 467 4.94 10.77 33.38
N GLY A 468 4.83 12.07 33.65
CA GLY A 468 5.36 12.73 34.85
C GLY A 468 6.84 13.14 34.76
N TYR A 469 7.61 12.62 33.81
CA TYR A 469 9.02 12.99 33.63
C TYR A 469 9.15 14.31 32.87
N ASN A 470 9.88 15.27 33.43
CA ASN A 470 10.20 16.53 32.77
C ASN A 470 11.19 16.31 31.62
N ILE A 471 10.94 16.95 30.47
CA ILE A 471 11.85 17.04 29.33
C ILE A 471 11.96 18.50 28.86
N SER A 472 13.11 18.85 28.29
CA SER A 472 13.44 20.23 27.84
C SER A 472 12.49 20.79 26.78
N MET A 473 11.89 19.90 25.99
CA MET A 473 11.11 20.19 24.79
C MET A 473 10.25 18.97 24.42
N PRO A 474 9.16 19.12 23.65
CA PRO A 474 8.24 18.03 23.32
C PRO A 474 8.73 17.14 22.16
N ILE A 475 10.04 16.84 22.12
CA ILE A 475 10.71 16.11 21.03
C ILE A 475 11.54 14.97 21.64
N MET A 476 11.14 13.73 21.37
CA MET A 476 11.76 12.49 21.87
C MET A 476 12.45 11.72 20.74
N VAL A 477 13.34 10.78 21.06
CA VAL A 477 13.91 9.84 20.07
C VAL A 477 13.03 8.60 19.94
N ALA A 478 12.59 8.29 18.71
CA ALA A 478 11.73 7.15 18.42
C ALA A 478 12.49 5.81 18.46
N PRO A 479 11.81 4.68 18.73
CA PRO A 479 12.44 3.37 18.69
C PRO A 479 12.86 3.04 17.26
N THR A 480 14.15 3.19 17.02
CA THR A 480 14.87 2.74 15.85
C THR A 480 15.81 1.60 16.28
N SER A 481 16.28 0.80 15.33
CA SER A 481 16.99 -0.45 15.62
C SER A 481 18.29 -0.56 14.85
N MET A 482 19.21 -1.36 15.41
CA MET A 482 20.51 -1.67 14.83
C MET A 482 21.35 -0.44 14.45
N HIS A 483 21.48 0.52 15.37
CA HIS A 483 22.17 1.79 15.12
C HIS A 483 23.66 1.60 14.75
N LYS A 484 24.27 0.44 15.05
CA LYS A 484 25.62 0.08 14.59
C LYS A 484 25.74 -0.17 13.09
N LEU A 485 24.62 -0.24 12.35
CA LEU A 485 24.61 -0.14 10.88
C LEU A 485 24.86 1.29 10.39
N ALA A 486 24.70 2.30 11.25
CA ALA A 486 24.91 3.72 10.95
C ALA A 486 26.22 4.27 11.52
N HIS A 487 26.58 3.93 12.77
CA HIS A 487 27.82 4.38 13.41
C HIS A 487 28.30 3.37 14.47
N PRO A 488 29.61 3.09 14.63
CA PRO A 488 30.11 2.03 15.54
C PRO A 488 29.62 2.10 17.00
N GLU A 489 29.38 3.31 17.51
CA GLU A 489 28.86 3.52 18.87
C GLU A 489 27.36 3.21 19.02
N GLY A 490 26.62 3.16 17.92
CA GLY A 490 25.21 2.79 17.86
C GLY A 490 24.30 3.52 18.86
N GLU A 491 23.49 2.74 19.57
CA GLU A 491 22.46 3.22 20.49
C GLU A 491 23.04 3.96 21.71
N VAL A 492 24.31 3.75 22.06
CA VAL A 492 25.00 4.47 23.15
C VAL A 492 25.23 5.94 22.78
N ALA A 493 25.72 6.21 21.57
CA ALA A 493 25.84 7.59 21.07
C ALA A 493 24.48 8.30 20.99
N THR A 494 23.42 7.58 20.59
CA THR A 494 22.05 8.13 20.60
C THR A 494 21.54 8.41 22.02
N ALA A 495 21.84 7.56 23.00
CA ALA A 495 21.45 7.78 24.39
C ALA A 495 22.19 8.97 25.03
N ARG A 496 23.49 9.14 24.76
CA ARG A 496 24.26 10.31 25.24
C ARG A 496 23.77 11.61 24.57
N ALA A 497 23.46 11.60 23.27
CA ALA A 497 22.79 12.72 22.60
C ALA A 497 21.43 13.08 23.23
N ALA A 498 20.59 12.09 23.55
CA ALA A 498 19.31 12.32 24.22
C ALA A 498 19.46 12.88 25.65
N ALA A 499 20.48 12.43 26.40
CA ALA A 499 20.83 13.00 27.71
C ALA A 499 21.29 14.46 27.60
N ALA A 500 22.19 14.77 26.66
CA ALA A 500 22.69 16.12 26.43
C ALA A 500 21.56 17.11 26.06
N CYS A 501 20.54 16.64 25.34
CA CYS A 501 19.34 17.39 25.01
C CYS A 501 18.27 17.40 26.12
N ASN A 502 18.48 16.70 27.24
CA ASN A 502 17.49 16.45 28.31
C ASN A 502 16.11 16.01 27.76
N THR A 503 16.10 14.91 26.99
CA THR A 503 14.87 14.29 26.47
C THR A 503 14.89 12.76 26.58
N ILE A 504 13.75 12.14 26.29
CA ILE A 504 13.55 10.69 26.36
C ILE A 504 14.05 10.00 25.09
N MET A 505 14.83 8.93 25.28
CA MET A 505 15.08 7.94 24.22
C MET A 505 14.17 6.73 24.40
N VAL A 506 13.46 6.33 23.35
CA VAL A 506 12.84 5.00 23.29
C VAL A 506 13.82 4.02 22.63
N LEU A 507 14.33 3.06 23.39
CA LEU A 507 15.25 2.04 22.88
C LEU A 507 14.45 0.87 22.28
N SER A 508 14.82 0.37 21.09
CA SER A 508 14.26 -0.89 20.59
C SER A 508 14.87 -2.12 21.28
N PHE A 509 14.07 -3.14 21.54
CA PHE A 509 14.58 -4.48 21.87
C PHE A 509 15.62 -4.97 20.84
N SER A 510 15.48 -4.59 19.56
CA SER A 510 16.41 -4.93 18.46
C SER A 510 17.62 -3.98 18.34
N SER A 511 18.07 -3.44 19.47
CA SER A 511 19.29 -2.65 19.60
C SER A 511 20.57 -3.47 19.32
N SER A 512 21.58 -2.82 18.70
CA SER A 512 22.95 -3.33 18.54
C SER A 512 23.85 -3.08 19.76
N CYS A 513 23.36 -2.39 20.79
CA CYS A 513 23.91 -2.36 22.15
C CYS A 513 22.97 -3.11 23.13
N ALA A 514 23.50 -3.65 24.21
CA ALA A 514 22.70 -4.27 25.26
C ALA A 514 21.91 -3.23 26.09
N VAL A 515 20.79 -3.63 26.71
CA VAL A 515 20.00 -2.78 27.63
C VAL A 515 20.89 -2.16 28.71
N GLU A 516 21.82 -2.96 29.24
CA GLU A 516 22.78 -2.62 30.29
C GLU A 516 23.84 -1.60 29.81
N GLU A 517 24.38 -1.76 28.60
CA GLU A 517 25.30 -0.81 27.96
C GLU A 517 24.61 0.53 27.73
N VAL A 518 23.38 0.50 27.19
CA VAL A 518 22.62 1.72 26.89
C VAL A 518 22.20 2.42 28.17
N ALA A 519 21.84 1.71 29.25
CA ALA A 519 21.46 2.31 30.52
C ALA A 519 22.64 2.96 31.26
N SER A 520 23.78 2.28 31.33
CA SER A 520 24.96 2.74 32.08
C SER A 520 25.69 3.95 31.46
N CYS A 521 25.56 4.19 30.16
CA CYS A 521 26.33 5.22 29.47
C CYS A 521 25.94 6.69 29.76
N CYS A 522 24.76 6.96 30.32
CA CYS A 522 24.31 8.32 30.70
C CYS A 522 23.03 8.32 31.56
N SER A 523 22.65 9.48 32.10
CA SER A 523 21.45 9.69 32.91
C SER A 523 20.15 9.94 32.12
N ALA A 524 20.09 9.64 30.81
CA ALA A 524 18.88 9.83 30.00
C ALA A 524 17.64 9.13 30.59
N ILE A 525 16.48 9.77 30.50
CA ILE A 525 15.20 9.09 30.71
C ILE A 525 14.99 8.16 29.51
N ARG A 526 14.65 6.89 29.76
CA ARG A 526 14.53 5.88 28.70
C ARG A 526 13.23 5.10 28.80
N PHE A 527 12.57 4.88 27.67
CA PHE A 527 11.47 3.92 27.51
C PHE A 527 11.96 2.74 26.67
N TYR A 528 11.33 1.56 26.80
CA TYR A 528 11.77 0.34 26.12
C TYR A 528 10.69 -0.18 25.16
N GLN A 529 11.00 -0.23 23.86
CA GLN A 529 10.09 -0.72 22.83
C GLN A 529 10.18 -2.24 22.70
N LEU A 530 9.01 -2.87 22.73
CA LEU A 530 8.83 -4.32 22.75
C LEU A 530 7.97 -4.79 21.57
N TYR A 531 8.36 -5.92 20.96
CA TYR A 531 7.43 -6.85 20.33
C TYR A 531 7.23 -8.05 21.25
N VAL A 532 6.02 -8.61 21.26
CA VAL A 532 5.75 -9.87 21.96
C VAL A 532 6.08 -11.02 21.02
N TYR A 533 6.94 -11.92 21.49
CA TYR A 533 7.29 -13.14 20.78
C TYR A 533 6.37 -14.31 21.15
N LYS A 534 6.29 -15.30 20.24
CA LYS A 534 5.64 -16.59 20.48
C LYS A 534 6.13 -17.23 21.79
N ARG A 535 7.44 -17.09 22.06
CA ARG A 535 8.03 -17.30 23.39
C ARG A 535 7.82 -16.08 24.29
N ARG A 536 6.70 -16.11 25.04
CA ARG A 536 6.37 -15.12 26.08
C ARG A 536 7.44 -15.01 27.17
N ASP A 537 8.17 -16.08 27.46
CA ASP A 537 9.24 -16.12 28.47
C ASP A 537 10.45 -15.22 28.11
N ILE A 538 10.81 -15.12 26.83
CA ILE A 538 11.84 -14.19 26.34
C ILE A 538 11.33 -12.76 26.42
N SER A 539 10.06 -12.55 26.07
CA SER A 539 9.41 -11.23 26.15
C SER A 539 9.41 -10.71 27.60
N ALA A 540 9.13 -11.60 28.57
CA ALA A 540 9.21 -11.29 30.00
C ALA A 540 10.63 -10.97 30.47
N GLN A 541 11.65 -11.75 30.05
CA GLN A 541 13.05 -11.46 30.40
C GLN A 541 13.55 -10.12 29.85
N LEU A 542 13.11 -9.71 28.66
CA LEU A 542 13.44 -8.40 28.08
C LEU A 542 12.81 -7.25 28.89
N VAL A 543 11.55 -7.41 29.31
CA VAL A 543 10.84 -6.47 30.18
C VAL A 543 11.51 -6.35 31.55
N GLN A 544 11.81 -7.47 32.21
CA GLN A 544 12.50 -7.49 33.50
C GLN A 544 13.90 -6.88 33.44
N ARG A 545 14.63 -7.07 32.32
CA ARG A 545 15.92 -6.38 32.08
C ARG A 545 15.74 -4.88 31.91
N ALA A 546 14.69 -4.41 31.23
CA ALA A 546 14.40 -2.98 31.12
C ALA A 546 14.08 -2.36 32.49
N GLU A 547 13.21 -3.01 33.30
CA GLU A 547 12.90 -2.60 34.67
C GLU A 547 14.17 -2.52 35.55
N LYS A 548 14.96 -3.59 35.59
CA LYS A 548 16.19 -3.67 36.39
C LYS A 548 17.23 -2.61 36.00
N ASN A 549 17.28 -2.23 34.72
CA ASN A 549 18.14 -1.15 34.20
C ASN A 549 17.48 0.23 34.26
N GLY A 550 16.39 0.40 35.00
CA GLY A 550 15.81 1.69 35.35
C GLY A 550 15.01 2.39 34.25
N PHE A 551 14.61 1.67 33.19
CA PHE A 551 13.71 2.20 32.16
C PHE A 551 12.33 2.55 32.77
N LYS A 552 11.65 3.54 32.18
CA LYS A 552 10.50 4.23 32.81
C LYS A 552 9.13 3.94 32.19
N ALA A 553 9.09 3.25 31.06
CA ALA A 553 7.86 2.79 30.41
C ALA A 553 8.17 1.67 29.39
N ILE A 554 7.20 0.82 29.10
CA ILE A 554 7.22 -0.14 27.99
C ILE A 554 6.41 0.44 26.82
N VAL A 555 6.97 0.43 25.60
CA VAL A 555 6.28 0.81 24.36
C VAL A 555 5.98 -0.45 23.57
N LEU A 556 4.82 -1.06 23.81
CA LEU A 556 4.36 -2.22 23.05
C LEU A 556 4.00 -1.77 21.63
N THR A 557 4.60 -2.40 20.62
CA THR A 557 4.35 -2.06 19.22
C THR A 557 3.40 -3.08 18.59
N ALA A 558 2.24 -2.61 18.12
CA ALA A 558 1.10 -3.43 17.72
C ALA A 558 0.87 -3.48 16.19
N ASP A 559 1.55 -2.64 15.41
CA ASP A 559 1.43 -2.52 13.95
C ASP A 559 2.26 -3.57 13.16
N THR A 560 2.88 -4.54 13.86
CA THR A 560 3.83 -5.52 13.27
C THR A 560 3.52 -6.99 13.66
N PRO A 561 2.30 -7.51 13.43
CA PRO A 561 2.01 -8.94 13.57
C PRO A 561 2.71 -9.78 12.48
N LYS A 562 2.91 -9.17 11.29
CA LYS A 562 3.88 -9.57 10.26
C LYS A 562 4.77 -8.36 9.94
N LEU A 563 5.90 -8.56 9.28
CA LEU A 563 6.76 -7.47 8.81
C LEU A 563 6.24 -6.92 7.46
N GLY A 564 6.22 -5.60 7.27
CA GLY A 564 5.91 -5.00 5.97
C GLY A 564 6.94 -5.35 4.89
N ARG A 565 6.50 -5.61 3.65
CA ARG A 565 7.35 -5.91 2.50
C ARG A 565 8.12 -4.66 2.07
N ARG A 566 9.42 -4.65 2.33
CA ARG A 566 10.34 -3.56 1.98
C ARG A 566 11.16 -4.00 0.78
N GLU A 567 10.75 -3.59 -0.43
CA GLU A 567 11.35 -4.10 -1.67
C GLU A 567 12.88 -3.95 -1.71
N ALA A 568 13.42 -2.85 -1.17
CA ALA A 568 14.85 -2.61 -1.11
C ALA A 568 15.58 -3.60 -0.17
N ASP A 569 15.00 -3.98 0.97
CA ASP A 569 15.57 -4.99 1.89
C ASP A 569 15.63 -6.37 1.21
N ILE A 570 14.62 -6.70 0.39
CA ILE A 570 14.54 -7.95 -0.39
C ILE A 570 15.59 -7.93 -1.51
N LYS A 571 15.63 -6.86 -2.31
CA LYS A 571 16.57 -6.68 -3.44
C LYS A 571 18.03 -6.67 -2.99
N ASN A 572 18.34 -6.02 -1.87
CA ASN A 572 19.68 -6.00 -1.29
C ASN A 572 20.02 -7.28 -0.49
N LYS A 573 19.05 -8.18 -0.25
CA LYS A 573 19.18 -9.37 0.62
C LYS A 573 19.69 -9.02 2.03
N LEU A 574 19.00 -8.10 2.70
CA LEU A 574 19.40 -7.55 4.00
C LEU A 574 19.75 -8.66 5.02
N VAL A 575 20.99 -8.62 5.50
CA VAL A 575 21.51 -9.55 6.52
C VAL A 575 21.26 -8.97 7.91
N LEU A 576 20.61 -9.76 8.77
CA LEU A 576 20.36 -9.40 10.17
C LEU A 576 21.64 -9.65 11.02
N PRO A 577 22.27 -8.62 11.63
CA PRO A 577 23.34 -8.82 12.61
C PRO A 577 22.83 -9.50 13.89
N GLN A 578 23.74 -10.00 14.73
CA GLN A 578 23.37 -10.53 16.05
C GLN A 578 22.83 -9.40 16.94
N LEU A 579 21.56 -9.53 17.34
CA LEU A 579 20.89 -8.58 18.23
C LEU A 579 21.37 -8.82 19.67
N LYS A 580 21.96 -7.78 20.29
CA LYS A 580 22.65 -7.93 21.58
C LYS A 580 21.71 -8.26 22.75
N ASN A 581 20.48 -7.79 22.71
CA ASN A 581 19.49 -8.12 23.74
C ASN A 581 19.01 -9.57 23.70
N LEU A 582 19.18 -10.27 22.56
CA LEU A 582 18.76 -11.66 22.36
C LEU A 582 19.90 -12.68 22.48
N GLU A 583 21.14 -12.22 22.69
CA GLU A 583 22.30 -13.09 22.87
C GLU A 583 22.09 -14.01 24.10
N GLY A 584 22.29 -15.31 23.92
CA GLY A 584 21.93 -16.34 24.91
C GLY A 584 20.45 -16.73 24.98
N LEU A 585 19.53 -15.93 24.41
CA LEU A 585 18.07 -16.19 24.41
C LEU A 585 17.57 -16.79 23.08
N LEU A 586 18.04 -16.25 21.95
CA LEU A 586 17.71 -16.70 20.58
C LEU A 586 18.90 -16.54 19.64
N SER A 587 19.01 -17.46 18.68
CA SER A 587 19.82 -17.23 17.48
C SER A 587 19.09 -16.27 16.55
N THR A 588 19.80 -15.26 16.01
CA THR A 588 19.28 -14.43 14.91
C THR A 588 19.72 -14.94 13.53
N LYS A 589 20.48 -16.04 13.47
CA LYS A 589 20.91 -16.69 12.22
C LYS A 589 19.75 -17.42 11.55
N VAL A 590 18.88 -16.67 10.88
CA VAL A 590 17.87 -17.18 9.95
C VAL A 590 18.38 -16.91 8.53
N VAL A 591 18.47 -17.97 7.72
CA VAL A 591 18.92 -17.88 6.31
C VAL A 591 17.69 -17.92 5.42
N SER A 592 17.45 -16.86 4.66
CA SER A 592 16.47 -16.84 3.57
C SER A 592 17.19 -16.94 2.22
N GLU A 593 16.91 -17.97 1.44
CA GLU A 593 17.40 -18.07 0.06
C GLU A 593 16.71 -17.07 -0.89
N LYS A 594 15.53 -16.56 -0.49
CA LYS A 594 14.56 -15.89 -1.37
C LYS A 594 14.24 -14.43 -1.02
N GLY A 595 14.84 -13.84 0.02
CA GLY A 595 14.51 -12.47 0.41
C GLY A 595 15.34 -11.90 1.56
N SER A 596 14.71 -11.09 2.40
CA SER A 596 15.35 -10.44 3.54
C SER A 596 15.47 -11.40 4.74
N ASN A 597 16.63 -11.45 5.40
CA ASN A 597 16.78 -12.25 6.63
C ASN A 597 16.01 -11.62 7.81
N LEU A 598 15.75 -10.31 7.78
CA LEU A 598 14.91 -9.62 8.76
C LEU A 598 13.44 -10.07 8.67
N GLU A 599 12.93 -10.28 7.46
CA GLU A 599 11.57 -10.76 7.19
C GLU A 599 11.39 -12.20 7.70
N ALA A 600 12.34 -13.09 7.37
CA ALA A 600 12.35 -14.48 7.83
C ALA A 600 12.50 -14.58 9.37
N PHE A 601 13.33 -13.74 9.99
CA PHE A 601 13.44 -13.65 11.45
C PHE A 601 12.15 -13.15 12.11
N ALA A 602 11.50 -12.11 11.55
CA ALA A 602 10.25 -11.60 12.08
C ALA A 602 9.14 -12.66 12.02
N ALA A 603 8.96 -13.33 10.89
CA ALA A 603 8.00 -14.41 10.71
C ALA A 603 8.25 -15.61 11.67
N ALA A 604 9.51 -15.91 11.97
CA ALA A 604 9.87 -16.92 12.95
C ALA A 604 9.47 -16.52 14.39
N MET A 605 9.79 -15.30 14.82
CA MET A 605 9.76 -14.92 16.24
C MET A 605 8.51 -14.16 16.70
N HIS A 606 7.97 -13.25 15.89
CA HIS A 606 6.82 -12.41 16.25
C HIS A 606 5.58 -13.25 16.48
N ASP A 607 4.76 -12.92 17.48
CA ASP A 607 3.45 -13.55 17.62
C ASP A 607 2.37 -12.78 16.85
N ALA A 608 1.84 -13.43 15.81
CA ALA A 608 0.74 -12.93 15.02
C ALA A 608 -0.64 -13.15 15.68
N SER A 609 -0.72 -13.89 16.79
CA SER A 609 -1.96 -14.02 17.58
C SER A 609 -2.13 -12.94 18.66
N LEU A 610 -1.19 -11.99 18.73
CA LEU A 610 -1.17 -10.94 19.75
C LEU A 610 -2.45 -10.10 19.74
N SER A 611 -3.16 -10.11 20.87
CA SER A 611 -4.51 -9.55 20.99
C SER A 611 -4.63 -8.49 22.08
N TRP A 612 -5.77 -7.78 22.13
CA TRP A 612 -6.09 -6.88 23.24
C TRP A 612 -6.12 -7.56 24.62
N LYS A 613 -6.21 -8.90 24.68
CA LYS A 613 -6.16 -9.70 25.91
C LYS A 613 -4.73 -9.79 26.46
N ASP A 614 -3.73 -9.83 25.59
CA ASP A 614 -2.32 -9.92 25.97
C ASP A 614 -1.80 -8.67 26.69
N ILE A 615 -2.56 -7.58 26.71
CA ILE A 615 -2.29 -6.40 27.55
C ILE A 615 -2.43 -6.74 29.04
N GLU A 616 -3.34 -7.65 29.41
CA GLU A 616 -3.49 -8.15 30.79
C GLU A 616 -2.30 -9.04 31.18
N TRP A 617 -1.80 -9.86 30.23
CA TRP A 617 -0.55 -10.60 30.41
C TRP A 617 0.67 -9.66 30.55
N LEU A 618 0.79 -8.62 29.73
CA LEU A 618 1.90 -7.68 29.85
C LEU A 618 1.85 -6.93 31.19
N LYS A 619 0.65 -6.59 31.69
CA LYS A 619 0.43 -6.01 33.02
C LYS A 619 0.76 -6.95 34.19
N SER A 620 0.68 -8.28 34.01
CA SER A 620 1.02 -9.22 35.09
C SER A 620 2.53 -9.48 35.22
N ILE A 621 3.35 -9.00 34.27
CA ILE A 621 4.81 -9.15 34.27
C ILE A 621 5.61 -7.86 34.46
N THR A 622 4.97 -6.68 34.54
CA THR A 622 5.63 -5.40 34.79
C THR A 622 4.72 -4.37 35.46
N ASN A 623 5.30 -3.52 36.31
CA ASN A 623 4.62 -2.37 36.90
C ASN A 623 4.89 -1.06 36.15
N LEU A 624 5.62 -1.09 35.03
CA LEU A 624 5.90 0.09 34.23
C LEU A 624 4.66 0.54 33.45
N PRO A 625 4.49 1.87 33.25
CA PRO A 625 3.55 2.40 32.27
C PRO A 625 3.70 1.74 30.90
N ILE A 626 2.61 1.19 30.35
CA ILE A 626 2.56 0.61 29.01
C ILE A 626 2.00 1.65 28.05
N LEU A 627 2.67 1.93 26.93
CA LEU A 627 2.13 2.67 25.80
C LEU A 627 1.91 1.75 24.60
N ILE A 628 0.84 1.94 23.85
CA ILE A 628 0.60 1.22 22.57
C ILE A 628 1.07 2.08 21.41
N LYS A 629 1.99 1.55 20.58
CA LYS A 629 2.47 2.16 19.35
C LYS A 629 1.88 1.45 18.13
N GLY A 630 1.37 2.23 17.18
CA GLY A 630 0.79 1.72 15.93
C GLY A 630 -0.70 2.01 15.76
N VAL A 631 -1.29 2.81 16.64
CA VAL A 631 -2.73 3.15 16.58
C VAL A 631 -2.96 4.21 15.50
N LEU A 632 -3.93 3.95 14.62
CA LEU A 632 -4.31 4.83 13.49
C LEU A 632 -5.82 5.09 13.40
N THR A 633 -6.63 4.45 14.24
CA THR A 633 -8.11 4.49 14.21
C THR A 633 -8.67 4.94 15.55
N ALA A 634 -9.85 5.57 15.52
CA ALA A 634 -10.53 6.05 16.73
C ALA A 634 -10.88 4.92 17.70
N GLU A 635 -11.32 3.77 17.20
CA GLU A 635 -11.87 2.69 18.01
C GLU A 635 -10.76 1.80 18.61
N ASP A 636 -9.59 1.68 17.97
CA ASP A 636 -8.41 1.09 18.63
C ASP A 636 -7.85 2.02 19.71
N ALA A 637 -7.99 3.35 19.53
CA ALA A 637 -7.63 4.33 20.55
C ALA A 637 -8.56 4.27 21.77
N VAL A 638 -9.89 4.13 21.55
CA VAL A 638 -10.85 3.82 22.62
C VAL A 638 -10.47 2.49 23.29
N ARG A 639 -10.21 1.43 22.52
CA ARG A 639 -9.91 0.11 23.08
C ARG A 639 -8.62 0.10 23.92
N ALA A 640 -7.61 0.86 23.53
CA ALA A 640 -6.39 1.07 24.32
C ALA A 640 -6.69 1.71 25.69
N VAL A 641 -7.60 2.69 25.73
CA VAL A 641 -8.06 3.30 26.98
C VAL A 641 -8.89 2.32 27.83
N GLU A 642 -9.76 1.51 27.22
CA GLU A 642 -10.56 0.49 27.93
C GLU A 642 -9.70 -0.56 28.63
N VAL A 643 -8.65 -1.08 27.96
CA VAL A 643 -7.70 -2.01 28.60
C VAL A 643 -6.70 -1.28 29.52
N GLY A 644 -6.85 0.03 29.72
CA GLY A 644 -6.16 0.84 30.71
C GLY A 644 -4.66 0.99 30.48
N VAL A 645 -4.23 1.32 29.25
CA VAL A 645 -2.83 1.66 28.98
C VAL A 645 -2.49 3.07 29.48
N ALA A 646 -1.21 3.38 29.64
CA ALA A 646 -0.74 4.68 30.13
C ALA A 646 -0.55 5.74 29.03
N GLY A 647 -0.63 5.36 27.75
CA GLY A 647 -0.53 6.29 26.63
C GLY A 647 -0.69 5.60 25.27
N VAL A 648 -0.95 6.38 24.24
CA VAL A 648 -1.08 5.92 22.84
C VAL A 648 -0.08 6.66 21.98
N ILE A 649 0.60 5.97 21.05
CA ILE A 649 1.49 6.57 20.07
C ILE A 649 0.88 6.40 18.67
N VAL A 650 0.38 7.50 18.11
CA VAL A 650 -0.12 7.55 16.73
C VAL A 650 1.06 7.33 15.79
N SER A 651 1.03 6.22 15.06
CA SER A 651 2.18 5.73 14.29
C SER A 651 1.73 4.80 13.15
N ASN A 652 2.31 4.98 11.97
CA ASN A 652 2.23 4.02 10.86
C ASN A 652 3.58 3.30 10.64
N HIS A 653 4.32 3.07 11.74
CA HIS A 653 5.70 2.58 11.75
C HIS A 653 6.69 3.42 10.90
N GLY A 654 6.37 4.70 10.67
CA GLY A 654 7.10 5.54 9.72
C GLY A 654 6.99 5.05 8.26
N ALA A 655 5.82 4.51 7.89
CA ALA A 655 5.49 3.90 6.60
C ALA A 655 6.32 2.66 6.21
N ARG A 656 6.54 1.75 7.17
CA ARG A 656 7.37 0.52 6.99
C ARG A 656 6.61 -0.79 7.19
N GLN A 657 5.29 -0.71 7.30
CA GLN A 657 4.38 -1.82 7.58
C GLN A 657 3.36 -1.98 6.45
N LEU A 658 2.13 -1.47 6.62
CA LEU A 658 1.13 -1.41 5.54
C LEU A 658 1.30 -0.09 4.78
N ASP A 659 1.47 -0.15 3.46
CA ASP A 659 1.45 1.05 2.61
C ASP A 659 0.00 1.47 2.29
N TYR A 660 -0.20 2.72 1.86
CA TYR A 660 -1.52 3.35 1.68
C TYR A 660 -2.39 3.52 2.95
N VAL A 661 -1.84 3.28 4.16
CA VAL A 661 -2.44 3.85 5.39
C VAL A 661 -2.27 5.38 5.39
N PRO A 662 -3.13 6.16 6.06
CA PRO A 662 -2.98 7.61 6.11
C PRO A 662 -1.65 8.06 6.74
N ALA A 663 -1.21 9.26 6.39
CA ALA A 663 -0.20 9.97 7.16
C ALA A 663 -0.68 10.13 8.62
N THR A 664 0.19 9.90 9.59
CA THR A 664 -0.16 9.95 11.02
C THR A 664 -0.79 11.30 11.40
N ILE A 665 -0.28 12.41 10.84
CA ILE A 665 -0.80 13.76 11.12
C ILE A 665 -2.23 13.97 10.62
N SER A 666 -2.72 13.15 9.68
CA SER A 666 -4.10 13.21 9.16
C SER A 666 -5.11 12.42 10.01
N VAL A 667 -4.65 11.59 10.96
CA VAL A 667 -5.50 10.85 11.92
C VAL A 667 -5.27 11.23 13.39
N LEU A 668 -4.22 12.01 13.69
CA LEU A 668 -3.88 12.44 15.05
C LEU A 668 -5.06 13.10 15.79
N GLU A 669 -5.71 14.10 15.18
CA GLU A 669 -6.84 14.82 15.79
C GLU A 669 -8.02 13.89 16.12
N GLU A 670 -8.28 12.90 15.27
CA GLU A 670 -9.34 11.91 15.42
C GLU A 670 -9.05 10.95 16.59
N VAL A 671 -7.79 10.48 16.71
CA VAL A 671 -7.33 9.67 17.85
C VAL A 671 -7.33 10.46 19.15
N VAL A 672 -6.94 11.74 19.14
CA VAL A 672 -6.99 12.63 20.30
C VAL A 672 -8.42 12.82 20.79
N GLN A 673 -9.37 13.07 19.88
CA GLN A 673 -10.80 13.21 20.20
C GLN A 673 -11.35 11.91 20.80
N ALA A 674 -11.05 10.75 20.20
CA ALA A 674 -11.49 9.44 20.67
C ALA A 674 -10.97 9.08 22.08
N ILE A 675 -9.74 9.51 22.43
CA ILE A 675 -9.14 9.31 23.75
C ILE A 675 -9.74 10.25 24.82
N GLY A 676 -10.29 11.40 24.41
CA GLY A 676 -10.97 12.33 25.32
C GLY A 676 -10.09 12.84 26.48
N GLY A 677 -8.78 12.97 26.24
CA GLY A 677 -7.79 13.42 27.23
C GLY A 677 -7.46 12.42 28.36
N LYS A 678 -8.03 11.21 28.35
CA LYS A 678 -7.86 10.20 29.43
C LYS A 678 -6.42 9.69 29.57
N VAL A 679 -5.66 9.67 28.48
CA VAL A 679 -4.23 9.30 28.46
C VAL A 679 -3.47 10.23 27.50
N PRO A 680 -2.16 10.46 27.68
CA PRO A 680 -1.37 11.24 26.74
C PRO A 680 -1.26 10.55 25.37
N VAL A 681 -1.47 11.34 24.31
CA VAL A 681 -1.23 10.93 22.92
C VAL A 681 0.15 11.41 22.50
N LEU A 682 1.02 10.49 22.10
CA LEU A 682 2.29 10.77 21.45
C LEU A 682 2.18 10.52 19.94
N PHE A 683 3.16 10.98 19.18
CA PHE A 683 3.08 11.03 17.72
C PHE A 683 4.42 10.67 17.06
N ASP A 684 4.42 9.81 16.03
CA ASP A 684 5.57 9.65 15.12
C ASP A 684 5.16 9.69 13.64
N GLY A 685 6.15 9.62 12.75
CA GLY A 685 5.95 9.71 11.30
C GLY A 685 6.04 11.15 10.77
N GLY A 686 6.56 11.31 9.56
CA GLY A 686 6.64 12.60 8.85
C GLY A 686 7.67 13.61 9.36
N VAL A 687 7.71 13.92 10.67
CA VAL A 687 8.45 15.03 11.30
C VAL A 687 9.86 15.25 10.70
N ARG A 688 10.10 16.43 10.11
CA ARG A 688 11.40 16.91 9.63
C ARG A 688 11.72 18.35 10.05
N ARG A 689 10.74 19.12 10.54
CA ARG A 689 10.90 20.51 10.95
C ARG A 689 10.25 20.80 12.31
N GLY A 690 10.71 21.84 13.00
CA GLY A 690 10.04 22.39 14.20
C GLY A 690 8.61 22.85 13.93
N THR A 691 8.32 23.26 12.69
CA THR A 691 6.96 23.55 12.21
C THR A 691 6.06 22.31 12.17
N ASP A 692 6.60 21.12 11.94
CA ASP A 692 5.87 19.86 12.01
C ASP A 692 5.56 19.49 13.47
N VAL A 693 6.52 19.73 14.38
CA VAL A 693 6.33 19.54 15.82
C VAL A 693 5.19 20.42 16.32
N PHE A 694 5.22 21.73 16.03
CA PHE A 694 4.14 22.65 16.41
C PHE A 694 2.77 22.19 15.89
N LYS A 695 2.69 21.75 14.63
CA LYS A 695 1.43 21.24 14.03
C LYS A 695 0.89 20.01 14.76
N ALA A 696 1.75 19.07 15.15
CA ALA A 696 1.34 17.91 15.94
C ALA A 696 0.82 18.31 17.33
N LEU A 697 1.49 19.27 18.00
CA LEU A 697 1.05 19.79 19.31
C LEU A 697 -0.29 20.52 19.21
N ALA A 698 -0.48 21.36 18.19
CA ALA A 698 -1.73 22.07 17.95
C ALA A 698 -2.90 21.11 17.63
N LEU A 699 -2.62 19.94 17.06
CA LEU A 699 -3.60 18.85 16.87
C LEU A 699 -3.74 17.92 18.09
N GLY A 700 -3.12 18.25 19.22
CA GLY A 700 -3.31 17.60 20.52
C GLY A 700 -2.30 16.50 20.90
N ALA A 701 -1.21 16.33 20.15
CA ALA A 701 -0.10 15.50 20.63
C ALA A 701 0.57 16.14 21.85
N LYS A 702 1.01 15.31 22.80
CA LYS A 702 1.72 15.74 24.01
C LYS A 702 3.23 15.89 23.80
N ALA A 703 3.81 15.06 22.93
CA ALA A 703 5.17 15.14 22.40
C ALA A 703 5.28 14.29 21.12
N VAL A 704 6.28 14.59 20.27
CA VAL A 704 6.58 13.82 19.06
C VAL A 704 7.82 12.93 19.26
N LEU A 705 7.92 11.83 18.51
CA LEU A 705 9.08 10.96 18.46
C LEU A 705 9.74 11.01 17.07
N VAL A 706 11.06 11.16 17.03
CA VAL A 706 11.85 11.32 15.80
C VAL A 706 12.72 10.08 15.57
N GLY A 707 12.49 9.38 14.44
CA GLY A 707 13.22 8.17 14.05
C GLY A 707 14.37 8.44 13.08
N ARG A 708 14.16 8.13 11.78
CA ARG A 708 15.17 8.22 10.71
C ARG A 708 16.12 9.42 10.78
N PRO A 709 15.70 10.67 11.05
CA PRO A 709 16.64 11.80 11.10
C PRO A 709 17.73 11.65 12.17
N VAL A 710 17.44 11.05 13.32
CA VAL A 710 18.45 10.81 14.38
C VAL A 710 19.50 9.81 13.88
N ILE A 711 19.08 8.81 13.10
CA ILE A 711 19.97 7.85 12.43
C ILE A 711 20.78 8.51 11.31
N TYR A 712 20.20 9.48 10.59
CA TYR A 712 20.95 10.25 9.58
C TYR A 712 22.03 11.13 10.22
N GLY A 713 21.71 11.81 11.34
CA GLY A 713 22.69 12.52 12.14
C GLY A 713 23.79 11.61 12.67
N LEU A 714 23.41 10.45 13.21
CA LEU A 714 24.33 9.43 13.71
C LEU A 714 25.28 8.92 12.62
N ALA A 715 24.77 8.63 11.41
CA ALA A 715 25.57 8.21 10.27
C ALA A 715 26.55 9.28 9.77
N ALA A 716 26.13 10.55 9.80
CA ALA A 716 26.93 11.66 9.28
C ALA A 716 28.03 12.14 10.23
N LYS A 717 27.73 12.27 11.53
CA LYS A 717 28.63 12.86 12.55
C LYS A 717 28.52 12.20 13.94
N GLY A 718 28.18 10.90 14.03
CA GLY A 718 28.14 10.17 15.29
C GLY A 718 27.19 10.79 16.33
N GLU A 719 27.58 10.77 17.61
CA GLU A 719 26.82 11.44 18.68
C GLU A 719 26.57 12.94 18.39
N TYR A 720 27.56 13.65 17.85
CA TYR A 720 27.42 15.07 17.53
C TYR A 720 26.25 15.30 16.55
N GLY A 721 26.17 14.50 15.48
CA GLY A 721 25.10 14.63 14.49
C GLY A 721 23.74 14.21 15.04
N ALA A 722 23.67 13.14 15.83
CA ALA A 722 22.45 12.73 16.53
C ALA A 722 21.93 13.84 17.47
N ARG A 723 22.83 14.49 18.23
CA ARG A 723 22.52 15.65 19.09
C ARG A 723 22.07 16.86 18.25
N ARG A 724 22.82 17.23 17.21
CA ARG A 724 22.54 18.43 16.40
C ARG A 724 21.23 18.33 15.61
N VAL A 725 20.81 17.12 15.21
CA VAL A 725 19.45 16.86 14.67
C VAL A 725 18.36 17.18 15.69
N ILE A 726 18.53 16.76 16.94
CA ILE A 726 17.57 16.99 18.02
C ILE A 726 17.53 18.50 18.37
N GLU A 727 18.69 19.15 18.42
CA GLU A 727 18.79 20.60 18.64
C GLU A 727 18.17 21.41 17.51
N MET A 728 18.37 21.08 16.23
CA MET A 728 17.71 21.81 15.14
C MET A 728 16.18 21.78 15.23
N LEU A 729 15.59 20.66 15.65
CA LEU A 729 14.14 20.59 15.84
C LEU A 729 13.66 21.43 17.03
N ARG A 730 14.48 21.60 18.07
CA ARG A 730 14.25 22.56 19.16
C ARG A 730 14.32 23.99 18.65
N ASP A 731 15.43 24.34 17.99
CA ASP A 731 15.73 25.68 17.50
C ASP A 731 14.63 26.16 16.53
N GLU A 732 14.20 25.30 15.60
CA GLU A 732 13.09 25.59 14.69
C GLU A 732 11.72 25.64 15.39
N LEU A 733 11.49 24.84 16.43
CA LEU A 733 10.24 24.87 17.20
C LEU A 733 10.14 26.16 18.02
N GLU A 734 11.24 26.60 18.64
CA GLU A 734 11.31 27.86 19.39
C GLU A 734 10.97 29.05 18.49
N VAL A 735 11.58 29.13 17.30
CA VAL A 735 11.25 30.13 16.27
C VAL A 735 9.80 30.00 15.81
N THR A 736 9.28 28.78 15.61
CA THR A 736 7.87 28.58 15.21
C THR A 736 6.91 29.05 16.31
N MET A 737 7.22 28.79 17.58
CA MET A 737 6.43 29.23 18.73
C MET A 737 6.42 30.75 18.86
N ALA A 738 7.59 31.40 18.75
CA ALA A 738 7.71 32.85 18.77
C ALA A 738 6.91 33.51 17.63
N LEU A 739 7.06 33.03 16.39
CA LEU A 739 6.33 33.54 15.22
C LEU A 739 4.83 33.20 15.25
N SER A 740 4.39 32.25 16.08
CA SER A 740 2.98 31.90 16.25
C SER A 740 2.31 32.62 17.43
N GLY A 741 3.07 33.32 18.27
CA GLY A 741 2.56 33.99 19.48
C GLY A 741 2.32 33.02 20.66
N CYS A 742 3.15 32.00 20.81
CA CYS A 742 3.07 31.02 21.90
C CYS A 742 4.32 31.10 22.79
N ALA A 743 4.22 31.64 24.00
CA ALA A 743 5.35 31.75 24.93
C ALA A 743 5.66 30.41 25.63
N SER A 744 4.69 29.51 25.72
CA SER A 744 4.82 28.15 26.26
C SER A 744 4.18 27.12 25.33
N VAL A 745 4.63 25.86 25.41
CA VAL A 745 3.97 24.72 24.75
C VAL A 745 2.51 24.53 25.17
N LYS A 746 2.10 25.11 26.31
CA LYS A 746 0.70 25.14 26.77
C LYS A 746 -0.19 26.08 25.94
N ASP A 747 0.41 27.08 25.29
CA ASP A 747 -0.32 28.10 24.53
C ASP A 747 -0.61 27.61 23.09
N ILE A 748 0.07 26.54 22.67
CA ILE A 748 -0.12 25.89 21.36
C ILE A 748 -1.47 25.17 21.35
N THR A 749 -2.51 25.91 20.97
CA THR A 749 -3.87 25.37 20.81
C THR A 749 -4.23 25.12 19.34
N ARG A 750 -5.25 24.28 19.11
CA ARG A 750 -5.84 23.99 17.79
C ARG A 750 -6.20 25.21 16.94
N SER A 751 -6.46 26.35 17.58
CA SER A 751 -6.76 27.62 16.92
C SER A 751 -5.55 28.30 16.24
N HIS A 752 -4.35 27.73 16.35
CA HIS A 752 -3.12 28.19 15.68
C HIS A 752 -2.84 27.45 14.35
N VAL A 753 -3.71 26.54 13.93
CA VAL A 753 -3.61 25.84 12.63
C VAL A 753 -4.95 25.83 11.91
N ARG A 754 -4.92 25.60 10.58
CA ARG A 754 -6.05 25.14 9.77
C ARG A 754 -5.66 23.91 8.98
N THR A 755 -6.56 22.94 8.91
CA THR A 755 -6.43 21.73 8.09
C THR A 755 -7.20 21.86 6.77
N ASN A 756 -6.94 21.01 5.79
CA ASN A 756 -7.74 20.98 4.55
C ASN A 756 -9.23 20.67 4.78
N ARG A 757 -9.62 20.03 5.90
CA ARG A 757 -11.03 19.82 6.28
C ARG A 757 -11.78 21.15 6.38
N GLU A 758 -11.11 22.20 6.86
CA GLU A 758 -11.65 23.55 7.07
C GLU A 758 -11.59 24.46 5.82
N ARG A 759 -11.02 23.99 4.70
CA ARG A 759 -10.92 24.78 3.46
C ARG A 759 -12.11 24.61 2.51
N LEU A 760 -12.94 23.59 2.74
CA LEU A 760 -14.06 23.23 1.88
C LEU A 760 -15.44 23.85 2.20
N PRO A 761 -15.68 24.65 3.27
CA PRO A 761 -16.94 25.38 3.44
C PRO A 761 -17.21 26.49 2.42
N SER A 762 -16.22 26.94 1.65
CA SER A 762 -16.34 28.12 0.76
C SER A 762 -16.71 27.78 -0.70
N LEU A 763 -17.47 26.70 -0.93
CA LEU A 763 -17.88 26.24 -2.27
C LEU A 763 -19.38 25.88 -2.35
N LEU A 764 -20.17 26.31 -1.38
CA LEU A 764 -21.64 26.32 -1.37
C LEU A 764 -22.12 27.72 -0.94
#